data_AF-A0A959NJG2-F1
#
_entry.id   AF-A0A959NJG2-F1
#
_cell.length_a   1.000
_cell.length_b   1.000
_cell.length_c   1.000
_cell.angle_alpha   90.00
_cell.angle_beta   90.00
_cell.angle_gamma   90.00
#
_symmetry.space_group_name_H-M   'P 1'
#
loop_
_entity.id
_entity.type
_entity.pdbx_description
1 polymer ?
#
loop_
_entity_poly.entity_id
_entity_poly.type
_entity_poly.pdbx_seq_one_letter_code
_entity_poly.pdbx_strand_id
1 'polypeptide(L)'
;MELIQNNPYRIAGILSNATTKELEKQKGKIKAYTKVGKEIKSDFDFQILGNIDRTEDSVNKAFSNVEQSQDKVNFALFWFLNASPFDNTAIEYLKNGDEEKALEIWEKVTKDKDVNSKNFSAFNNLGTYKLLSRNKSDIKTGIEAKIKLIESDYFESFVHSVADETYTIDNQKQSEKLIDELLTQFKNQYSSSETLQLFSGCNGTTQKYLSKKFTEEPLHKIESQIESCKKKRKADKGNAYEFGLRLFTNTKDDLSLLKSLLGPSDLKYKAVADQLANEIMQCGIDYFNESQENDSSEDFLIQAQELNETALSIAVGKLTRDRAKDSLATLEEMKDREVAQAIALLQSVKDAYETNEQQIRQQVKELKESDPLIRLGHRTINQSAVEDNIKNSIDWGKVNELLKEILPDESLERIKASTKNELKSEFTELANWLKEYSQSNSVISRIIDKYKRIPPKLSFKIVSSEITNTDSKPLYTKYIRYIGLKVNVEVLQESTVTFYLKYINPKGKVDRNKKSSPNGYTRLDTKNLNKNSRTISFAGWGNADECTYDIGEHRIEVYVDEYLIHTKKYKVDLAPSEKLEKEIASAEKKLREINQTDYYESEIRSAKNEMSEIQKFKLFRGSSEKQSQIQAQQAKIDKLIQQAKEEKKKDVRTQEEKIYKLKMELSVAKY
;
A
#
# COMPACT_ATOMS: atom_id res chain seq x y z
N MET A 1 -6.68 7.00 47.70
CA MET A 1 -5.51 6.29 48.28
C MET A 1 -5.94 5.61 49.57
N GLU A 2 -6.30 4.33 49.50
CA GLU A 2 -6.86 3.58 50.65
C GLU A 2 -5.85 3.44 51.79
N LEU A 3 -4.55 3.34 51.49
CA LEU A 3 -3.49 3.22 52.49
C LEU A 3 -3.33 4.43 53.41
N ILE A 4 -3.83 5.60 52.99
CA ILE A 4 -3.87 6.83 53.78
C ILE A 4 -5.25 7.01 54.41
N GLN A 5 -6.32 6.76 53.64
CA GLN A 5 -7.70 6.90 54.09
C GLN A 5 -8.04 5.90 55.21
N ASN A 6 -7.61 4.66 55.10
CA ASN A 6 -7.87 3.61 56.10
C ASN A 6 -6.59 3.25 56.87
N ASN A 7 -5.67 4.21 57.00
CA ASN A 7 -4.43 4.01 57.71
C ASN A 7 -4.68 3.69 59.20
N PRO A 8 -4.01 2.67 59.79
CA PRO A 8 -4.17 2.34 61.20
C PRO A 8 -3.94 3.51 62.16
N TYR A 9 -2.97 4.39 61.88
CA TYR A 9 -2.70 5.57 62.71
C TYR A 9 -3.82 6.61 62.62
N ARG A 10 -4.45 6.75 61.44
CA ARG A 10 -5.63 7.61 61.26
C ARG A 10 -6.83 7.08 62.04
N ILE A 11 -7.10 5.78 61.94
CA ILE A 11 -8.20 5.12 62.66
C ILE A 11 -7.98 5.25 64.17
N ALA A 12 -6.76 4.99 64.65
CA ALA A 12 -6.37 5.21 66.04
C ALA A 12 -6.37 6.70 66.44
N GLY A 13 -6.38 7.62 65.48
CA GLY A 13 -6.40 9.06 65.70
C GLY A 13 -5.15 9.55 66.40
N ILE A 14 -3.98 9.11 65.93
CA ILE A 14 -2.63 9.46 66.43
C ILE A 14 -1.66 9.73 65.27
N LEU A 15 -0.52 10.35 65.55
CA LEU A 15 0.60 10.42 64.60
C LEU A 15 1.39 9.11 64.59
N SER A 16 2.16 8.85 63.53
CA SER A 16 2.87 7.58 63.38
C SER A 16 4.05 7.40 64.34
N ASN A 17 4.56 8.49 64.91
CA ASN A 17 5.58 8.50 65.96
C ASN A 17 5.02 8.73 67.38
N ALA A 18 3.72 8.49 67.59
CA ALA A 18 3.13 8.59 68.93
C ALA A 18 3.78 7.62 69.92
N THR A 19 4.04 8.10 71.12
CA THR A 19 4.62 7.29 72.21
C THR A 19 3.65 6.21 72.67
N THR A 20 4.17 5.13 73.27
CA THR A 20 3.34 4.06 73.85
C THR A 20 2.31 4.59 74.85
N LYS A 21 2.69 5.64 75.61
CA LYS A 21 1.78 6.31 76.55
C LYS A 21 0.63 7.04 75.86
N GLU A 22 0.89 7.71 74.74
CA GLU A 22 -0.14 8.37 73.95
C GLU A 22 -1.06 7.36 73.27
N LEU A 23 -0.49 6.27 72.75
CA LEU A 23 -1.22 5.16 72.15
C LEU A 23 -2.18 4.53 73.17
N GLU A 24 -1.71 4.14 74.36
CA GLU A 24 -2.55 3.55 75.40
C GLU A 24 -3.63 4.52 75.92
N LYS A 25 -3.28 5.80 76.08
CA LYS A 25 -4.26 6.84 76.44
C LYS A 25 -5.36 6.95 75.39
N GLN A 26 -5.00 6.97 74.11
CA GLN A 26 -5.95 7.11 73.01
C GLN A 26 -6.79 5.84 72.84
N LYS A 27 -6.20 4.66 73.00
CA LYS A 27 -6.89 3.36 73.02
C LYS A 27 -7.95 3.32 74.12
N GLY A 28 -7.61 3.73 75.33
CA GLY A 28 -8.56 3.85 76.44
C GLY A 28 -9.69 4.84 76.14
N LYS A 29 -9.37 6.00 75.56
CA LYS A 29 -10.35 7.03 75.18
C LYS A 29 -11.32 6.51 74.11
N ILE A 30 -10.81 5.95 73.01
CA ILE A 30 -11.66 5.44 71.93
C ILE A 30 -12.56 4.30 72.44
N LYS A 31 -12.02 3.33 73.18
CA LYS A 31 -12.80 2.22 73.74
C LYS A 31 -13.93 2.68 74.66
N ALA A 32 -13.69 3.71 75.47
CA ALA A 32 -14.72 4.26 76.35
C ALA A 32 -15.87 4.91 75.57
N TYR A 33 -15.57 5.59 74.45
CA TYR A 33 -16.56 6.26 73.61
C TYR A 33 -17.34 5.28 72.72
N THR A 34 -16.65 4.31 72.09
CA THR A 34 -17.30 3.29 71.25
C THR A 34 -18.25 2.41 72.05
N LYS A 35 -17.89 2.06 73.30
CA LYS A 35 -18.74 1.26 74.20
C LYS A 35 -20.08 1.92 74.55
N VAL A 36 -20.15 3.26 74.52
CA VAL A 36 -21.38 4.02 74.79
C VAL A 36 -22.06 4.54 73.53
N GLY A 37 -21.67 4.04 72.35
CA GLY A 37 -22.26 4.39 71.06
C GLY A 37 -22.05 5.85 70.63
N LYS A 38 -21.00 6.52 71.14
CA LYS A 38 -20.66 7.90 70.77
C LYS A 38 -19.48 7.93 69.80
N GLU A 39 -19.58 8.78 68.78
CA GLU A 39 -18.46 9.09 67.90
C GLU A 39 -17.35 9.84 68.64
N ILE A 40 -16.10 9.50 68.34
CA ILE A 40 -14.92 10.18 68.85
C ILE A 40 -14.21 10.94 67.73
N LYS A 41 -14.04 12.24 67.94
CA LYS A 41 -13.19 13.09 67.11
C LYS A 41 -11.77 13.14 67.68
N SER A 42 -10.79 13.00 66.80
CA SER A 42 -9.37 13.22 67.10
C SER A 42 -8.92 14.54 66.49
N ASP A 43 -7.92 15.18 67.10
CA ASP A 43 -7.27 16.36 66.56
C ASP A 43 -6.59 16.06 65.21
N PHE A 44 -6.33 14.79 64.90
CA PHE A 44 -5.74 14.36 63.63
C PHE A 44 -6.77 13.90 62.59
N ASP A 45 -8.05 14.22 62.81
CA ASP A 45 -9.12 14.05 61.80
C ASP A 45 -9.06 15.20 60.78
N PHE A 46 -7.97 15.24 60.01
CA PHE A 46 -7.72 16.31 59.03
C PHE A 46 -8.84 16.41 58.00
N GLN A 47 -9.32 17.64 57.76
CA GLN A 47 -10.46 17.91 56.88
C GLN A 47 -10.25 17.37 55.45
N ILE A 48 -9.02 17.41 54.94
CA ILE A 48 -8.64 16.91 53.61
C ILE A 48 -8.98 15.43 53.38
N LEU A 49 -9.08 14.63 54.45
CA LEU A 49 -9.36 13.19 54.37
C LEU A 49 -10.85 12.87 54.53
N GLY A 50 -11.70 13.87 54.79
CA GLY A 50 -13.12 13.67 55.05
C GLY A 50 -13.40 12.88 56.33
N ASN A 51 -14.64 12.40 56.44
CA ASN A 51 -15.10 11.67 57.62
C ASN A 51 -14.43 10.29 57.74
N ILE A 52 -14.27 9.83 58.98
CA ILE A 52 -13.75 8.51 59.30
C ILE A 52 -14.72 7.79 60.23
N ASP A 53 -15.07 6.56 59.88
CA ASP A 53 -15.91 5.71 60.72
C ASP A 53 -15.04 4.84 61.63
N ARG A 54 -15.31 4.92 62.94
CA ARG A 54 -14.57 4.23 64.00
C ARG A 54 -15.49 3.24 64.69
N THR A 55 -15.58 2.04 64.14
CA THR A 55 -16.24 0.90 64.78
C THR A 55 -15.30 0.26 65.80
N GLU A 56 -15.86 -0.46 66.77
CA GLU A 56 -15.04 -1.21 67.75
C GLU A 56 -14.06 -2.15 67.05
N ASP A 57 -14.51 -2.83 65.99
CA ASP A 57 -13.68 -3.74 65.20
C ASP A 57 -12.57 -3.02 64.43
N SER A 58 -12.87 -1.90 63.75
CA SER A 58 -11.86 -1.16 62.98
C SER A 58 -10.79 -0.58 63.89
N VAL A 59 -11.19 -0.09 65.06
CA VAL A 59 -10.29 0.43 66.10
C VAL A 59 -9.41 -0.67 66.68
N ASN A 60 -9.99 -1.80 67.08
CA ASN A 60 -9.21 -2.92 67.65
C ASN A 60 -8.20 -3.45 66.62
N LYS A 61 -8.61 -3.58 65.36
CA LYS A 61 -7.71 -3.97 64.26
C LYS A 61 -6.60 -2.95 64.04
N ALA A 62 -6.93 -1.65 64.05
CA ALA A 62 -5.95 -0.58 63.89
C ALA A 62 -4.89 -0.60 65.00
N PHE A 63 -5.30 -0.71 66.27
CA PHE A 63 -4.35 -0.81 67.38
C PHE A 63 -3.49 -2.08 67.30
N SER A 64 -4.07 -3.22 66.93
CA SER A 64 -3.29 -4.44 66.68
C SER A 64 -2.23 -4.23 65.60
N ASN A 65 -2.57 -3.53 64.50
CA ASN A 65 -1.63 -3.26 63.41
C ASN A 65 -0.54 -2.24 63.79
N VAL A 66 -0.85 -1.28 64.66
CA VAL A 66 0.14 -0.29 65.15
C VAL A 66 1.07 -0.88 66.21
N GLU A 67 0.59 -1.86 66.99
CA GLU A 67 1.35 -2.55 68.03
C GLU A 67 2.22 -3.69 67.47
N GLN A 68 1.83 -4.31 66.36
CA GLN A 68 2.64 -5.32 65.66
C GLN A 68 3.82 -4.67 64.92
N SER A 69 5.04 -5.09 65.23
CA SER A 69 6.27 -4.46 64.70
C SER A 69 6.49 -4.65 63.20
N GLN A 70 5.96 -5.71 62.59
CA GLN A 70 6.35 -6.14 61.24
C GLN A 70 5.99 -5.15 60.12
N ASP A 71 4.88 -4.39 60.26
CA ASP A 71 4.38 -3.47 59.23
C ASP A 71 4.30 -2.00 59.70
N LYS A 72 4.79 -1.72 60.91
CA LYS A 72 4.65 -0.42 61.57
C LYS A 72 5.27 0.74 60.77
N VAL A 73 6.48 0.51 60.25
CA VAL A 73 7.21 1.44 59.38
C VAL A 73 6.46 1.68 58.08
N ASN A 74 5.87 0.63 57.51
CA ASN A 74 5.15 0.71 56.26
C ASN A 74 3.87 1.53 56.38
N PHE A 75 3.05 1.28 57.41
CA PHE A 75 1.90 2.15 57.69
C PHE A 75 2.31 3.59 57.99
N ALA A 76 3.46 3.79 58.64
CA ALA A 76 3.97 5.12 58.96
C ALA A 76 4.39 5.91 57.70
N LEU A 77 4.92 5.22 56.70
CA LEU A 77 5.22 5.80 55.38
C LEU A 77 3.97 6.30 54.65
N PHE A 78 2.76 5.92 55.07
CA PHE A 78 1.49 6.43 54.51
C PHE A 78 0.73 7.31 55.50
N TRP A 79 1.38 7.78 56.58
CA TRP A 79 0.76 8.66 57.56
C TRP A 79 1.68 9.81 57.98
N PHE A 80 1.17 10.75 58.79
CA PHE A 80 1.91 11.92 59.25
C PHE A 80 2.65 11.65 60.56
N LEU A 81 3.82 12.28 60.74
CA LEU A 81 4.60 12.28 61.98
C LEU A 81 5.05 13.69 62.38
N ASN A 82 5.34 13.90 63.67
CA ASN A 82 5.88 15.16 64.17
C ASN A 82 7.26 14.93 64.79
N ALA A 83 8.33 15.14 64.00
CA ALA A 83 9.72 14.96 64.46
C ALA A 83 10.55 16.25 64.40
N SER A 84 9.96 17.37 63.96
CA SER A 84 10.64 18.66 63.85
C SER A 84 9.71 19.84 64.15
N PRO A 85 10.25 21.03 64.48
CA PRO A 85 9.45 22.24 64.64
C PRO A 85 8.66 22.61 63.37
N PHE A 86 9.17 22.25 62.18
CA PHE A 86 8.48 22.44 60.91
C PHE A 86 7.23 21.56 60.83
N ASP A 87 7.34 20.29 61.20
CA ASP A 87 6.19 19.37 61.23
C ASP A 87 5.14 19.82 62.22
N ASN A 88 5.55 20.22 63.42
CA ASN A 88 4.63 20.73 64.43
C ASN A 88 3.82 21.92 63.88
N THR A 89 4.50 22.87 63.24
CA THR A 89 3.84 24.05 62.66
C THR A 89 2.90 23.67 61.50
N ALA A 90 3.36 22.81 60.59
CA ALA A 90 2.57 22.37 59.44
C ALA A 90 1.34 21.55 59.86
N ILE A 91 1.49 20.66 60.84
CA ILE A 91 0.39 19.86 61.37
C ILE A 91 -0.65 20.75 62.04
N GLU A 92 -0.26 21.77 62.81
CA GLU A 92 -1.23 22.72 63.39
C GLU A 92 -2.03 23.48 62.31
N TYR A 93 -1.41 23.85 61.19
CA TYR A 93 -2.15 24.41 60.05
C TYR A 93 -3.11 23.39 59.43
N LEU A 94 -2.69 22.13 59.26
CA LEU A 94 -3.58 21.05 58.76
C LEU A 94 -4.77 20.78 59.69
N LYS A 95 -4.58 20.81 61.01
CA LYS A 95 -5.68 20.65 61.99
C LYS A 95 -6.74 21.74 61.81
N ASN A 96 -6.31 22.95 61.47
CA ASN A 96 -7.18 24.10 61.25
C ASN A 96 -7.76 24.16 59.82
N GLY A 97 -7.40 23.24 58.93
CA GLY A 97 -7.83 23.20 57.53
C GLY A 97 -7.06 24.12 56.57
N ASP A 98 -5.95 24.73 57.01
CA ASP A 98 -5.08 25.56 56.17
C ASP A 98 -4.02 24.65 55.49
N GLU A 99 -4.48 23.90 54.50
CA GLU A 99 -3.68 22.90 53.77
C GLU A 99 -2.52 23.54 52.99
N GLU A 100 -2.75 24.72 52.40
CA GLU A 100 -1.80 25.45 51.57
C GLU A 100 -0.56 25.84 52.38
N LYS A 101 -0.74 26.42 53.58
CA LYS A 101 0.40 26.78 54.43
C LYS A 101 1.16 25.57 54.97
N ALA A 102 0.45 24.50 55.31
CA ALA A 102 1.12 23.27 55.74
C ALA A 102 2.03 22.72 54.64
N LEU A 103 1.53 22.73 53.40
CA LEU A 103 2.30 22.36 52.22
C LEU A 103 3.51 23.29 52.01
N GLU A 104 3.32 24.60 52.06
CA GLU A 104 4.40 25.59 51.91
C GLU A 104 5.55 25.35 52.91
N ILE A 105 5.22 25.02 54.17
CA ILE A 105 6.21 24.76 55.22
C ILE A 105 7.04 23.52 54.87
N TRP A 106 6.39 22.43 54.47
CA TRP A 106 7.12 21.21 54.10
C TRP A 106 7.91 21.39 52.80
N GLU A 107 7.33 22.01 51.77
CA GLU A 107 8.02 22.28 50.50
C GLU A 107 9.26 23.16 50.72
N LYS A 108 9.23 24.14 51.63
CA LYS A 108 10.37 24.99 51.96
C LYS A 108 11.58 24.21 52.49
N VAL A 109 11.38 23.05 53.11
CA VAL A 109 12.46 22.23 53.70
C VAL A 109 12.81 20.98 52.88
N THR A 110 12.04 20.65 51.84
CA THR A 110 12.25 19.47 50.99
C THR A 110 12.55 19.79 49.52
N LYS A 111 11.99 20.86 48.96
CA LYS A 111 12.17 21.23 47.55
C LYS A 111 13.63 21.60 47.29
N ASP A 112 14.22 20.97 46.27
CA ASP A 112 15.61 21.13 45.85
C ASP A 112 16.64 20.92 46.98
N LYS A 113 16.31 20.09 47.98
CA LYS A 113 17.14 19.79 49.14
C LYS A 113 17.32 18.27 49.29
N ASP A 114 18.45 17.88 49.85
CA ASP A 114 18.67 16.49 50.26
C ASP A 114 18.03 16.21 51.62
N VAL A 115 17.73 14.93 51.84
CA VAL A 115 17.20 14.44 53.11
C VAL A 115 18.31 14.52 54.17
N ASN A 116 17.96 15.05 55.35
CA ASN A 116 18.84 15.20 56.50
C ASN A 116 18.06 15.10 57.82
N SER A 117 18.79 15.12 58.94
CA SER A 117 18.24 14.97 60.30
C SER A 117 17.19 16.02 60.69
N LYS A 118 17.10 17.15 59.97
CA LYS A 118 16.14 18.23 60.25
C LYS A 118 14.88 18.18 59.38
N ASN A 119 14.87 17.39 58.29
CA ASN A 119 13.77 17.40 57.32
C ASN A 119 13.28 16.00 56.87
N PHE A 120 13.84 14.90 57.38
CA PHE A 120 13.41 13.54 56.97
C PHE A 120 11.91 13.30 57.15
N SER A 121 11.34 13.78 58.26
CA SER A 121 9.91 13.71 58.55
C SER A 121 9.07 14.57 57.62
N ALA A 122 9.60 15.73 57.19
CA ALA A 122 8.94 16.61 56.23
C ALA A 122 8.85 15.96 54.83
N PHE A 123 9.85 15.18 54.41
CA PHE A 123 9.76 14.38 53.17
C PHE A 123 8.64 13.35 53.26
N ASN A 124 8.52 12.64 54.39
CA ASN A 124 7.41 11.73 54.60
C ASN A 124 6.07 12.48 54.57
N ASN A 125 5.92 13.53 55.34
CA ASN A 125 4.66 14.26 55.46
C ASN A 125 4.20 14.89 54.13
N LEU A 126 5.12 15.54 53.41
CA LEU A 126 4.86 16.07 52.07
C LEU A 126 4.43 14.95 51.12
N GLY A 127 5.15 13.81 51.16
CA GLY A 127 4.82 12.63 50.37
C GLY A 127 3.41 12.12 50.65
N THR A 128 3.04 12.00 51.93
CA THR A 128 1.69 11.55 52.35
C THR A 128 0.63 12.49 51.81
N TYR A 129 0.81 13.80 51.96
CA TYR A 129 -0.13 14.80 51.47
C TYR A 129 -0.27 14.75 49.94
N LYS A 130 0.85 14.77 49.21
CA LYS A 130 0.85 14.80 47.74
C LYS A 130 0.23 13.54 47.12
N LEU A 131 0.36 12.38 47.77
CA LEU A 131 -0.28 11.13 47.36
C LEU A 131 -1.83 11.13 47.52
N LEU A 132 -2.41 12.10 48.23
CA LEU A 132 -3.86 12.29 48.31
C LEU A 132 -4.42 13.07 47.12
N SER A 133 -3.57 13.78 46.37
CA SER A 133 -3.99 14.59 45.23
C SER A 133 -4.52 13.71 44.09
N ARG A 134 -5.41 14.28 43.27
CA ARG A 134 -5.84 13.68 41.99
C ARG A 134 -4.93 14.12 40.82
N ASN A 135 -4.04 15.09 41.05
CA ASN A 135 -3.12 15.59 40.04
C ASN A 135 -1.90 14.66 39.93
N LYS A 136 -1.61 14.18 38.70
CA LYS A 136 -0.48 13.29 38.41
C LYS A 136 0.87 13.91 38.81
N SER A 137 1.04 15.23 38.66
CA SER A 137 2.26 15.94 39.06
C SER A 137 2.47 15.90 40.56
N ASP A 138 1.41 16.09 41.35
CA ASP A 138 1.50 16.00 42.81
C ASP A 138 1.82 14.57 43.23
N ILE A 139 1.10 13.57 42.69
CA ILE A 139 1.34 12.15 42.99
C ILE A 139 2.81 11.81 42.70
N LYS A 140 3.34 12.23 41.55
CA LYS A 140 4.75 12.05 41.19
C LYS A 140 5.68 12.67 42.23
N THR A 141 5.47 13.93 42.61
CA THR A 141 6.26 14.58 43.68
C THR A 141 6.16 13.82 45.01
N GLY A 142 4.97 13.29 45.31
CA GLY A 142 4.74 12.50 46.51
C GLY A 142 5.55 11.20 46.53
N ILE A 143 5.52 10.44 45.43
CA ILE A 143 6.32 9.22 45.24
C ILE A 143 7.82 9.54 45.34
N GLU A 144 8.28 10.58 44.64
CA GLU A 144 9.68 11.01 44.67
C GLU A 144 10.14 11.34 46.09
N ALA A 145 9.32 12.05 46.88
CA ALA A 145 9.65 12.38 48.27
C ALA A 145 9.78 11.13 49.16
N LYS A 146 8.89 10.14 48.99
CA LYS A 146 8.96 8.87 49.74
C LYS A 146 10.18 8.04 49.38
N ILE A 147 10.44 7.87 48.08
CA ILE A 147 11.59 7.10 47.60
C ILE A 147 12.90 7.77 48.04
N LYS A 148 13.00 9.11 47.90
CA LYS A 148 14.17 9.87 48.40
C LYS A 148 14.40 9.68 49.89
N LEU A 149 13.33 9.65 50.71
CA LEU A 149 13.46 9.38 52.14
C LEU A 149 14.01 7.99 52.39
N ILE A 150 13.42 6.94 51.79
CA ILE A 150 13.80 5.54 52.00
C ILE A 150 15.25 5.28 51.57
N GLU A 151 15.70 5.94 50.50
CA GLU A 151 17.05 5.75 49.95
C GLU A 151 18.12 6.57 50.68
N SER A 152 17.72 7.52 51.53
CA SER A 152 18.67 8.34 52.28
C SER A 152 19.23 7.64 53.52
N ASP A 153 20.42 8.06 53.94
CA ASP A 153 21.02 7.64 55.22
C ASP A 153 20.15 8.01 56.44
N TYR A 154 19.21 8.94 56.26
CA TYR A 154 18.30 9.39 57.31
C TYR A 154 16.99 8.61 57.35
N PHE A 155 16.82 7.57 56.52
CA PHE A 155 15.71 6.64 56.66
C PHE A 155 15.77 5.92 58.01
N GLU A 156 16.95 5.63 58.52
CA GLU A 156 17.15 5.07 59.86
C GLU A 156 16.57 6.00 60.95
N SER A 157 16.76 7.32 60.81
CA SER A 157 16.16 8.31 61.72
C SER A 157 14.62 8.28 61.66
N PHE A 158 14.06 8.08 60.46
CA PHE A 158 12.61 7.87 60.32
C PHE A 158 12.15 6.59 61.02
N VAL A 159 12.83 5.48 60.77
CA VAL A 159 12.49 4.18 61.37
C VAL A 159 12.55 4.26 62.90
N HIS A 160 13.61 4.79 63.49
CA HIS A 160 13.73 4.95 64.94
C HIS A 160 12.68 5.90 65.55
N SER A 161 12.09 6.80 64.75
CA SER A 161 11.00 7.66 65.22
C SER A 161 9.67 6.92 65.31
N VAL A 162 9.46 5.82 64.57
CA VAL A 162 8.16 5.13 64.48
C VAL A 162 8.20 3.68 64.95
N ALA A 163 9.34 3.03 64.92
CA ALA A 163 9.57 1.65 65.34
C ALA A 163 10.64 1.59 66.45
N ASP A 164 10.75 0.44 67.12
CA ASP A 164 11.81 0.21 68.11
C ASP A 164 13.19 0.07 67.45
N GLU A 165 14.25 0.27 68.24
CA GLU A 165 15.65 0.12 67.81
C GLU A 165 16.00 -1.32 67.36
N THR A 166 15.11 -2.29 67.60
CA THR A 166 15.32 -3.69 67.18
C THR A 166 14.82 -3.98 65.76
N TYR A 167 14.17 -3.00 65.11
CA TYR A 167 13.71 -3.12 63.74
C TYR A 167 14.88 -3.20 62.75
N THR A 168 14.95 -4.29 61.98
CA THR A 168 15.99 -4.45 60.96
C THR A 168 15.67 -3.61 59.72
N ILE A 169 16.53 -2.65 59.43
CA ILE A 169 16.37 -1.74 58.29
C ILE A 169 16.94 -2.38 57.01
N ASP A 170 16.08 -2.53 56.00
CA ASP A 170 16.45 -2.94 54.64
C ASP A 170 15.79 -1.96 53.65
N ASN A 171 16.54 -0.90 53.28
CA ASN A 171 16.02 0.18 52.45
C ASN A 171 15.51 -0.32 51.10
N GLN A 172 16.18 -1.33 50.50
CA GLN A 172 15.77 -1.88 49.22
C GLN A 172 14.43 -2.61 49.37
N LYS A 173 14.29 -3.53 50.31
CA LYS A 173 13.02 -4.23 50.53
C LYS A 173 11.89 -3.27 50.90
N GLN A 174 12.18 -2.23 51.68
CA GLN A 174 11.19 -1.23 52.06
C GLN A 174 10.73 -0.37 50.87
N SER A 175 11.66 -0.02 49.97
CA SER A 175 11.33 0.66 48.71
C SER A 175 10.48 -0.23 47.81
N GLU A 176 10.87 -1.49 47.62
CA GLU A 176 10.10 -2.47 46.83
C GLU A 176 8.68 -2.67 47.38
N LYS A 177 8.53 -2.76 48.71
CA LYS A 177 7.23 -2.86 49.38
C LYS A 177 6.36 -1.62 49.17
N LEU A 178 6.93 -0.42 49.30
CA LEU A 178 6.22 0.84 49.01
C LEU A 178 5.73 0.85 47.56
N ILE A 179 6.59 0.47 46.61
CA ILE A 179 6.26 0.43 45.19
C ILE A 179 5.11 -0.56 44.94
N ASP A 180 5.19 -1.77 45.47
CA ASP A 180 4.13 -2.79 45.28
C ASP A 180 2.78 -2.34 45.84
N GLU A 181 2.78 -1.65 46.98
CA GLU A 181 1.58 -1.07 47.57
C GLU A 181 1.00 0.05 46.69
N LEU A 182 1.83 0.96 46.19
CA LEU A 182 1.43 2.01 45.26
C LEU A 182 0.88 1.42 43.95
N LEU A 183 1.54 0.42 43.37
CA LEU A 183 1.07 -0.27 42.17
C LEU A 183 -0.29 -0.93 42.39
N THR A 184 -0.51 -1.53 43.56
CA THR A 184 -1.80 -2.11 43.94
C THR A 184 -2.89 -1.04 44.03
N GLN A 185 -2.57 0.13 44.59
CA GLN A 185 -3.52 1.26 44.67
C GLN A 185 -3.83 1.85 43.29
N PHE A 186 -2.84 1.92 42.41
CA PHE A 186 -2.96 2.47 41.05
C PHE A 186 -3.63 1.53 40.06
N LYS A 187 -3.78 0.25 40.41
CA LYS A 187 -4.47 -0.75 39.60
C LYS A 187 -5.87 -0.25 39.22
N ASN A 188 -6.20 -0.33 37.94
CA ASN A 188 -7.44 0.18 37.33
C ASN A 188 -7.63 1.71 37.34
N GLN A 189 -6.71 2.49 37.92
CA GLN A 189 -6.77 3.96 37.89
C GLN A 189 -5.88 4.56 36.79
N TYR A 190 -4.73 3.93 36.54
CA TYR A 190 -3.74 4.36 35.55
C TYR A 190 -3.35 3.18 34.67
N SER A 191 -3.07 3.46 33.39
CA SER A 191 -2.40 2.51 32.50
C SER A 191 -0.96 2.25 32.95
N SER A 192 -0.33 1.18 32.45
CA SER A 192 1.08 0.88 32.74
C SER A 192 2.02 2.03 32.35
N SER A 193 1.77 2.68 31.21
CA SER A 193 2.56 3.83 30.75
C SER A 193 2.42 5.04 31.67
N GLU A 194 1.18 5.38 32.06
CA GLU A 194 0.93 6.47 33.00
C GLU A 194 1.55 6.17 34.36
N THR A 195 1.46 4.92 34.83
CA THR A 195 2.07 4.51 36.09
C THR A 195 3.58 4.70 36.06
N LEU A 196 4.26 4.27 35.00
CA LEU A 196 5.70 4.49 34.85
C LEU A 196 6.10 5.98 34.85
N GLN A 197 5.26 6.84 34.27
CA GLN A 197 5.47 8.30 34.31
C GLN A 197 5.39 8.88 35.73
N LEU A 198 4.54 8.32 36.60
CA LEU A 198 4.45 8.74 38.00
C LEU A 198 5.75 8.48 38.78
N PHE A 199 6.53 7.48 38.37
CA PHE A 199 7.83 7.18 38.99
C PHE A 199 9.01 7.82 38.27
N SER A 200 8.81 8.59 37.19
CA SER A 200 9.89 8.95 36.27
C SER A 200 11.02 9.80 36.87
N GLY A 201 10.81 10.44 38.03
CA GLY A 201 11.87 11.16 38.75
C GLY A 201 12.54 10.36 39.86
N CYS A 202 12.17 9.09 40.04
CA CYS A 202 12.86 8.14 40.91
C CYS A 202 14.16 7.64 40.27
N ASN A 203 15.04 7.08 41.10
CA ASN A 203 16.36 6.62 40.66
C ASN A 203 16.32 5.40 39.72
N GLY A 204 17.49 5.00 39.21
CA GLY A 204 17.62 3.86 38.31
C GLY A 204 17.24 2.51 38.93
N THR A 205 17.35 2.33 40.24
CA THR A 205 16.99 1.07 40.92
C THR A 205 15.46 0.89 40.95
N THR A 206 14.73 1.94 41.32
CA THR A 206 13.26 1.99 41.28
C THR A 206 12.76 1.74 39.86
N GLN A 207 13.35 2.41 38.87
CA GLN A 207 12.99 2.23 37.46
C GLN A 207 13.23 0.79 36.98
N LYS A 208 14.33 0.14 37.38
CA LYS A 208 14.61 -1.27 37.07
C LYS A 208 13.59 -2.21 37.71
N TYR A 209 13.20 -1.98 38.97
CA TYR A 209 12.22 -2.80 39.66
C TYR A 209 10.83 -2.71 38.99
N LEU A 210 10.40 -1.49 38.66
CA LEU A 210 9.15 -1.25 37.93
C LEU A 210 9.18 -1.92 36.56
N SER A 211 10.25 -1.71 35.79
CA SER A 211 10.42 -2.33 34.47
C SER A 211 10.31 -3.86 34.56
N LYS A 212 10.90 -4.48 35.58
CA LYS A 212 10.75 -5.92 35.84
C LYS A 212 9.27 -6.29 36.09
N LYS A 213 8.58 -5.60 37.00
CA LYS A 213 7.16 -5.88 37.33
C LYS A 213 6.23 -5.76 36.12
N PHE A 214 6.40 -4.73 35.30
CA PHE A 214 5.55 -4.48 34.13
C PHE A 214 5.88 -5.38 32.93
N THR A 215 7.02 -6.07 32.93
CA THR A 215 7.43 -6.94 31.82
C THR A 215 7.15 -8.42 32.09
N GLU A 216 7.06 -8.86 33.35
CA GLU A 216 6.82 -10.26 33.73
C GLU A 216 5.52 -10.85 33.15
N GLU A 217 4.39 -10.17 33.31
CA GLU A 217 3.09 -10.67 32.82
C GLU A 217 3.02 -10.75 31.29
N PRO A 218 3.38 -9.70 30.51
CA PRO A 218 3.42 -9.79 29.05
C PRO A 218 4.40 -10.86 28.55
N LEU A 219 5.57 -11.02 29.18
CA LEU A 219 6.54 -12.07 28.84
C LEU A 219 5.91 -13.46 29.01
N HIS A 220 5.37 -13.74 30.20
CA HIS A 220 4.76 -15.03 30.49
C HIS A 220 3.58 -15.34 29.55
N LYS A 221 2.77 -14.33 29.21
CA LYS A 221 1.64 -14.50 28.28
C LYS A 221 2.13 -14.87 26.87
N ILE A 222 3.18 -14.22 26.36
CA ILE A 222 3.75 -14.56 25.04
C ILE A 222 4.34 -15.97 25.08
N GLU A 223 5.13 -16.30 26.09
CA GLU A 223 5.73 -17.64 26.25
C GLU A 223 4.66 -18.73 26.32
N SER A 224 3.57 -18.50 27.05
CA SER A 224 2.44 -19.42 27.14
C SER A 224 1.72 -19.60 25.79
N GLN A 225 1.53 -18.52 25.03
CA GLN A 225 0.93 -18.60 23.68
C GLN A 225 1.83 -19.36 22.71
N ILE A 226 3.15 -19.14 22.76
CA ILE A 226 4.13 -19.88 21.96
C ILE A 226 4.04 -21.38 22.27
N GLU A 227 4.06 -21.78 23.54
CA GLU A 227 3.98 -23.20 23.92
C GLU A 227 2.63 -23.83 23.57
N SER A 228 1.54 -23.08 23.67
CA SER A 228 0.22 -23.53 23.21
C SER A 228 0.18 -23.74 21.69
N CYS A 229 0.75 -22.82 20.92
CA CYS A 229 0.86 -22.92 19.46
C CYS A 229 1.72 -24.11 19.04
N LYS A 230 2.90 -24.29 19.65
CA LYS A 230 3.78 -25.46 19.45
C LYS A 230 3.05 -26.78 19.57
N LYS A 231 2.23 -26.93 20.62
CA LYS A 231 1.46 -28.15 20.86
C LYS A 231 0.42 -28.38 19.78
N LYS A 232 -0.30 -27.33 19.37
CA LYS A 232 -1.33 -27.40 18.32
C LYS A 232 -0.74 -27.72 16.95
N ARG A 233 0.30 -26.98 16.53
CA ARG A 233 1.02 -27.24 15.27
C ARG A 233 1.53 -28.67 15.17
N LYS A 234 2.15 -29.19 16.24
CA LYS A 234 2.67 -30.57 16.24
C LYS A 234 1.57 -31.64 16.17
N ALA A 235 0.37 -31.35 16.67
CA ALA A 235 -0.76 -32.25 16.62
C ALA A 235 -1.49 -32.21 15.27
N ASP A 236 -1.49 -31.05 14.62
CA ASP A 236 -2.17 -30.81 13.35
C ASP A 236 -1.38 -29.80 12.52
N LYS A 237 -0.55 -30.33 11.61
CA LYS A 237 0.27 -29.50 10.72
C LYS A 237 -0.54 -28.88 9.59
N GLY A 238 -1.65 -29.50 9.19
CA GLY A 238 -2.54 -28.99 8.15
C GLY A 238 -3.21 -27.68 8.56
N ASN A 239 -3.45 -27.46 9.86
CA ASN A 239 -3.95 -26.18 10.38
C ASN A 239 -2.85 -25.24 10.91
N ALA A 240 -1.57 -25.52 10.64
CA ALA A 240 -0.47 -24.73 11.19
C ALA A 240 -0.49 -23.26 10.73
N TYR A 241 -0.98 -22.97 9.53
CA TYR A 241 -1.16 -21.59 9.06
C TYR A 241 -2.01 -20.74 10.02
N GLU A 242 -3.22 -21.23 10.33
CA GLU A 242 -4.16 -20.58 11.25
C GLU A 242 -3.60 -20.44 12.67
N PHE A 243 -2.86 -21.45 13.14
CA PHE A 243 -2.20 -21.38 14.44
C PHE A 243 -1.11 -20.30 14.49
N GLY A 244 -0.34 -20.13 13.41
CA GLY A 244 0.67 -19.08 13.26
C GLY A 244 0.06 -17.68 13.24
N LEU A 245 -0.99 -17.46 12.44
CA LEU A 245 -1.72 -16.19 12.39
C LEU A 245 -2.33 -15.81 13.73
N ARG A 246 -2.95 -16.78 14.41
CA ARG A 246 -3.56 -16.56 15.73
C ARG A 246 -2.50 -16.26 16.79
N LEU A 247 -1.34 -16.93 16.73
CA LEU A 247 -0.21 -16.65 17.63
C LEU A 247 0.28 -15.21 17.44
N PHE A 248 0.47 -14.77 16.20
CA PHE A 248 0.86 -13.39 15.91
C PHE A 248 -0.16 -12.39 16.44
N THR A 249 -1.44 -12.58 16.13
CA THR A 249 -2.52 -11.67 16.53
C THR A 249 -2.63 -11.54 18.05
N ASN A 250 -2.58 -12.66 18.78
CA ASN A 250 -2.74 -12.68 20.23
C ASN A 250 -1.56 -12.10 21.00
N THR A 251 -0.37 -12.00 20.39
CA THR A 251 0.87 -11.56 21.05
C THR A 251 1.31 -10.16 20.63
N LYS A 252 0.68 -9.58 19.61
CA LYS A 252 1.06 -8.28 19.03
C LYS A 252 1.10 -7.14 20.04
N ASP A 253 0.07 -7.01 20.87
CA ASP A 253 -0.03 -5.92 21.85
C ASP A 253 0.98 -6.08 22.98
N ASP A 254 1.12 -7.30 23.52
CA ASP A 254 2.08 -7.63 24.58
C ASP A 254 3.53 -7.41 24.10
N LEU A 255 3.85 -7.84 22.87
CA LEU A 255 5.17 -7.62 22.29
C LEU A 255 5.47 -6.14 22.07
N SER A 256 4.46 -5.36 21.64
CA SER A 256 4.58 -3.92 21.42
C SER A 256 4.80 -3.17 22.73
N LEU A 257 4.10 -3.58 23.80
CA LEU A 257 4.32 -3.08 25.15
C LEU A 257 5.75 -3.38 25.60
N LEU A 258 6.21 -4.64 25.51
CA LEU A 258 7.59 -5.01 25.88
C LEU A 258 8.63 -4.20 25.11
N LYS A 259 8.44 -4.00 23.80
CA LYS A 259 9.33 -3.18 22.97
C LYS A 259 9.44 -1.74 23.48
N SER A 260 8.32 -1.17 23.92
CA SER A 260 8.27 0.21 24.44
C SER A 260 8.95 0.34 25.81
N LEU A 261 8.85 -0.69 26.65
CA LEU A 261 9.37 -0.68 28.03
C LEU A 261 10.86 -1.01 28.11
N LEU A 262 11.32 -1.98 27.32
CA LEU A 262 12.68 -2.49 27.35
C LEU A 262 13.56 -1.88 26.25
N GLY A 263 12.96 -1.46 25.15
CA GLY A 263 13.67 -1.06 23.94
C GLY A 263 14.08 -2.26 23.06
N PRO A 264 14.32 -2.03 21.76
CA PRO A 264 14.57 -3.10 20.79
C PRO A 264 15.93 -3.81 20.97
N SER A 265 16.87 -3.19 21.68
CA SER A 265 18.22 -3.74 21.92
C SER A 265 18.32 -4.58 23.20
N ASP A 266 17.26 -4.59 24.04
CA ASP A 266 17.26 -5.36 25.28
C ASP A 266 17.28 -6.87 25.01
N LEU A 267 18.04 -7.61 25.82
CA LEU A 267 18.26 -9.04 25.63
C LEU A 267 16.99 -9.87 25.86
N LYS A 268 16.13 -9.48 26.80
CA LYS A 268 14.86 -10.19 27.07
C LYS A 268 13.87 -9.96 25.96
N TYR A 269 13.72 -8.69 25.51
CA TYR A 269 12.87 -8.38 24.36
C TYR A 269 13.33 -9.12 23.11
N LYS A 270 14.63 -9.09 22.81
CA LYS A 270 15.21 -9.80 21.67
C LYS A 270 14.93 -11.30 21.76
N ALA A 271 15.13 -11.92 22.93
CA ALA A 271 14.91 -13.35 23.12
C ALA A 271 13.45 -13.75 22.86
N VAL A 272 12.48 -13.04 23.45
CA VAL A 272 11.06 -13.38 23.27
C VAL A 272 10.57 -13.09 21.84
N ALA A 273 11.04 -12.00 21.22
CA ALA A 273 10.72 -11.68 19.83
C ALA A 273 11.26 -12.76 18.87
N ASP A 274 12.51 -13.19 19.06
CA ASP A 274 13.11 -14.24 18.25
C ASP A 274 12.45 -15.60 18.48
N GLN A 275 12.01 -15.92 19.70
CA GLN A 275 11.25 -17.14 19.98
C GLN A 275 9.89 -17.14 19.29
N LEU A 276 9.16 -16.02 19.37
CA LEU A 276 7.88 -15.83 18.70
C LEU A 276 8.03 -15.96 17.18
N ALA A 277 8.99 -15.25 16.59
CA ALA A 277 9.30 -15.31 15.17
C ALA A 277 9.65 -16.74 14.71
N ASN A 278 10.47 -17.47 15.49
CA ASN A 278 10.82 -18.85 15.18
C ASN A 278 9.60 -19.78 15.16
N GLU A 279 8.64 -19.61 16.08
CA GLU A 279 7.46 -20.47 16.10
C GLU A 279 6.49 -20.14 14.96
N ILE A 280 6.27 -18.86 14.64
CA ILE A 280 5.46 -18.43 13.48
C ILE A 280 6.07 -18.96 12.18
N MET A 281 7.39 -18.81 12.01
CA MET A 281 8.11 -19.37 10.86
C MET A 281 7.98 -20.90 10.79
N GLN A 282 8.09 -21.60 11.93
CA GLN A 282 7.93 -23.05 11.96
C GLN A 282 6.50 -23.49 11.60
N CYS A 283 5.48 -22.70 11.93
CA CYS A 283 4.11 -22.93 11.46
C CYS A 283 4.04 -22.87 9.93
N GLY A 284 4.67 -21.88 9.30
CA GLY A 284 4.74 -21.78 7.84
C GLY A 284 5.45 -22.96 7.19
N ILE A 285 6.59 -23.39 7.76
CA ILE A 285 7.36 -24.54 7.26
C ILE A 285 6.56 -25.84 7.37
N ASP A 286 5.94 -26.10 8.52
CA ASP A 286 5.18 -27.34 8.73
C ASP A 286 3.91 -27.38 7.88
N TYR A 287 3.21 -26.26 7.76
CA TYR A 287 2.03 -26.14 6.88
C TYR A 287 2.41 -26.39 5.42
N PHE A 288 3.52 -25.81 4.97
CA PHE A 288 4.04 -26.00 3.62
C PHE A 288 4.33 -27.47 3.32
N ASN A 289 5.11 -28.13 4.19
CA ASN A 289 5.50 -29.52 3.99
C ASN A 289 4.30 -30.48 3.98
N GLU A 290 3.36 -30.29 4.91
CA GLU A 290 2.14 -31.10 4.98
C GLU A 290 1.23 -30.88 3.77
N SER A 291 1.10 -29.65 3.29
CA SER A 291 0.27 -29.32 2.13
C SER A 291 0.87 -29.86 0.82
N GLN A 292 2.19 -29.85 0.71
CA GLN A 292 2.91 -30.45 -0.42
C GLN A 292 2.73 -31.97 -0.48
N GLU A 293 2.73 -32.66 0.66
CA GLU A 293 2.52 -34.12 0.70
C GLU A 293 1.08 -34.54 0.36
N ASN A 294 0.11 -33.69 0.65
CA ASN A 294 -1.33 -33.99 0.51
C ASN A 294 -1.97 -33.44 -0.78
N ASP A 295 -1.18 -32.89 -1.71
CA ASP A 295 -1.63 -32.34 -3.01
C ASP A 295 -2.84 -31.38 -2.87
N SER A 296 -2.77 -30.51 -1.86
CA SER A 296 -3.85 -29.55 -1.56
C SER A 296 -3.93 -28.46 -2.64
N SER A 297 -5.14 -28.15 -3.09
CA SER A 297 -5.42 -27.10 -4.08
C SER A 297 -5.30 -25.68 -3.53
N GLU A 298 -5.05 -25.50 -2.23
CA GLU A 298 -4.84 -24.17 -1.63
C GLU A 298 -3.44 -23.63 -1.96
N ASP A 299 -3.28 -22.30 -2.07
CA ASP A 299 -1.97 -21.69 -2.32
C ASP A 299 -1.10 -21.69 -1.05
N PHE A 300 -0.66 -22.89 -0.66
CA PHE A 300 0.13 -23.14 0.53
C PHE A 300 1.50 -22.45 0.48
N LEU A 301 2.01 -22.17 -0.71
CA LEU A 301 3.21 -21.35 -0.92
C LEU A 301 2.99 -19.92 -0.42
N ILE A 302 1.91 -19.26 -0.86
CA ILE A 302 1.60 -17.87 -0.43
C ILE A 302 1.40 -17.81 1.08
N GLN A 303 0.65 -18.74 1.66
CA GLN A 303 0.39 -18.76 3.10
C GLN A 303 1.66 -19.02 3.93
N ALA A 304 2.52 -19.92 3.47
CA ALA A 304 3.82 -20.14 4.09
C ALA A 304 4.71 -18.89 3.97
N GLN A 305 4.70 -18.21 2.82
CA GLN A 305 5.41 -16.94 2.62
C GLN A 305 4.91 -15.87 3.60
N GLU A 306 3.61 -15.71 3.78
CA GLU A 306 3.02 -14.72 4.70
C GLU A 306 3.49 -14.92 6.15
N LEU A 307 3.51 -16.16 6.65
CA LEU A 307 4.03 -16.45 7.98
C LEU A 307 5.53 -16.17 8.10
N ASN A 308 6.31 -16.47 7.06
CA ASN A 308 7.75 -16.20 7.05
C ASN A 308 8.06 -14.70 6.96
N GLU A 309 7.30 -13.91 6.20
CA GLU A 309 7.39 -12.46 6.17
C GLU A 309 7.02 -11.85 7.54
N THR A 310 5.96 -12.37 8.16
CA THR A 310 5.55 -12.00 9.52
C THR A 310 6.67 -12.28 10.52
N ALA A 311 7.25 -13.48 10.49
CA ALA A 311 8.38 -13.85 11.33
C ALA A 311 9.60 -12.93 11.11
N LEU A 312 9.93 -12.61 9.85
CA LEU A 312 11.02 -11.70 9.52
C LEU A 312 10.79 -10.28 10.07
N SER A 313 9.54 -9.81 10.11
CA SER A 313 9.17 -8.50 10.66
C SER A 313 9.32 -8.41 12.19
N ILE A 314 9.19 -9.55 12.88
CA ILE A 314 9.29 -9.67 14.35
C ILE A 314 10.74 -9.91 14.77
N ALA A 315 11.48 -10.70 14.00
CA ALA A 315 12.82 -11.14 14.32
C ALA A 315 13.81 -9.98 14.52
N VAL A 316 14.55 -10.03 15.63
CA VAL A 316 15.54 -9.02 16.01
C VAL A 316 16.95 -9.57 15.86
N GLY A 317 17.19 -10.81 16.28
CA GLY A 317 18.47 -11.48 16.18
C GLY A 317 18.85 -11.82 14.75
N LYS A 318 20.14 -11.63 14.44
CA LYS A 318 20.71 -11.94 13.13
C LYS A 318 20.39 -13.37 12.69
N LEU A 319 20.57 -14.36 13.57
CA LEU A 319 20.31 -15.77 13.27
C LEU A 319 18.86 -16.03 12.84
N THR A 320 17.87 -15.54 13.60
CA THR A 320 16.45 -15.72 13.28
C THR A 320 16.07 -14.98 11.99
N ARG A 321 16.60 -13.77 11.80
CA ARG A 321 16.38 -13.00 10.56
C ARG A 321 16.95 -13.69 9.32
N ASP A 322 18.16 -14.22 9.43
CA ASP A 322 18.82 -14.93 8.34
C ASP A 322 18.05 -16.23 8.04
N ARG A 323 17.64 -16.99 9.06
CA ARG A 323 16.77 -18.17 8.88
C ARG A 323 15.44 -17.85 8.18
N ALA A 324 14.78 -16.76 8.54
CA ALA A 324 13.53 -16.35 7.90
C ALA A 324 13.75 -15.94 6.43
N LYS A 325 14.86 -15.26 6.11
CA LYS A 325 15.23 -14.94 4.73
C LYS A 325 15.56 -16.19 3.91
N ASP A 326 16.28 -17.14 4.49
CA ASP A 326 16.64 -18.40 3.83
C ASP A 326 15.38 -19.23 3.54
N SER A 327 14.43 -19.24 4.47
CA SER A 327 13.13 -19.89 4.26
C SER A 327 12.32 -19.20 3.15
N LEU A 328 12.29 -17.87 3.11
CA LEU A 328 11.64 -17.12 2.02
C LEU A 328 12.31 -17.37 0.67
N ALA A 329 13.64 -17.40 0.63
CA ALA A 329 14.40 -17.69 -0.59
C ALA A 329 14.08 -19.10 -1.11
N THR A 330 13.99 -20.08 -0.22
CA THR A 330 13.62 -21.46 -0.57
C THR A 330 12.20 -21.51 -1.16
N LEU A 331 11.23 -20.82 -0.54
CA LEU A 331 9.86 -20.75 -1.05
C LEU A 331 9.79 -20.07 -2.43
N GLU A 332 10.61 -19.04 -2.68
CA GLU A 332 10.69 -18.38 -4.00
C GLU A 332 11.33 -19.29 -5.05
N GLU A 333 12.37 -20.05 -4.71
CA GLU A 333 12.96 -21.05 -5.62
C GLU A 333 11.97 -22.15 -6.01
N MET A 334 11.13 -22.59 -5.07
CA MET A 334 10.10 -23.59 -5.33
C MET A 334 9.01 -23.07 -6.26
N LYS A 335 8.59 -21.82 -6.07
CA LYS A 335 7.67 -21.13 -7.00
C LYS A 335 8.25 -21.06 -8.41
N ASP A 336 9.53 -20.70 -8.55
CA ASP A 336 10.19 -20.66 -9.87
C ASP A 336 10.30 -22.05 -10.52
N ARG A 337 10.38 -23.14 -9.74
CA ARG A 337 10.38 -24.52 -10.26
C ARG A 337 9.06 -24.89 -10.91
N GLU A 338 7.92 -24.48 -10.35
CA GLU A 338 6.60 -24.71 -10.95
C GLU A 338 6.46 -23.96 -12.29
N VAL A 339 6.94 -22.71 -12.34
CA VAL A 339 7.02 -21.93 -13.59
C VAL A 339 7.88 -22.65 -14.63
N ALA A 340 9.03 -23.19 -14.22
CA ALA A 340 9.90 -23.96 -15.10
C ALA A 340 9.25 -25.27 -15.61
N GLN A 341 8.43 -25.95 -14.80
CA GLN A 341 7.69 -27.14 -15.23
C GLN A 341 6.65 -26.80 -16.31
N ALA A 342 5.91 -25.71 -16.14
CA ALA A 342 4.99 -25.20 -17.15
C ALA A 342 5.71 -24.91 -18.48
N ILE A 343 6.86 -24.22 -18.42
CA ILE A 343 7.69 -23.94 -19.59
C ILE A 343 8.19 -25.23 -20.24
N ALA A 344 8.70 -26.18 -19.45
CA ALA A 344 9.20 -27.45 -19.95
C ALA A 344 8.13 -28.27 -20.69
N LEU A 345 6.88 -28.26 -20.21
CA LEU A 345 5.77 -28.86 -20.94
C LEU A 345 5.58 -28.19 -22.31
N LEU A 346 5.45 -26.87 -22.35
CA LEU A 346 5.23 -26.14 -23.60
C LEU A 346 6.38 -26.35 -24.59
N GLN A 347 7.62 -26.35 -24.09
CA GLN A 347 8.82 -26.64 -24.88
C GLN A 347 8.79 -28.08 -25.42
N SER A 348 8.42 -29.06 -24.60
CA SER A 348 8.33 -30.46 -25.06
C SER A 348 7.31 -30.66 -26.19
N VAL A 349 6.19 -29.92 -26.17
CA VAL A 349 5.19 -29.94 -27.25
C VAL A 349 5.77 -29.36 -28.54
N LYS A 350 6.50 -28.24 -28.42
CA LYS A 350 7.19 -27.61 -29.54
C LYS A 350 8.25 -28.53 -30.14
N ASP A 351 9.11 -29.11 -29.32
CA ASP A 351 10.18 -30.01 -29.77
C ASP A 351 9.62 -31.26 -30.47
N ALA A 352 8.53 -31.83 -29.94
CA ALA A 352 7.85 -32.96 -30.56
C ALA A 352 7.31 -32.59 -31.95
N TYR A 353 6.68 -31.42 -32.09
CA TYR A 353 6.17 -30.94 -33.37
C TYR A 353 7.30 -30.70 -34.38
N GLU A 354 8.36 -29.99 -33.97
CA GLU A 354 9.51 -29.68 -34.84
C GLU A 354 10.24 -30.96 -35.26
N THR A 355 10.37 -31.95 -34.36
CA THR A 355 10.93 -33.26 -34.67
C THR A 355 10.09 -34.00 -35.72
N ASN A 356 8.76 -34.04 -35.53
CA ASN A 356 7.85 -34.65 -36.49
C ASN A 356 7.89 -33.95 -37.85
N GLU A 357 7.94 -32.61 -37.85
CA GLU A 357 8.10 -31.82 -39.07
C GLU A 357 9.39 -32.19 -39.81
N GLN A 358 10.52 -32.24 -39.12
CA GLN A 358 11.80 -32.62 -39.71
C GLN A 358 11.76 -34.04 -40.29
N GLN A 359 11.21 -35.01 -39.55
CA GLN A 359 11.09 -36.40 -40.01
C GLN A 359 10.20 -36.52 -41.25
N ILE A 360 9.03 -35.88 -41.26
CA ILE A 360 8.12 -35.90 -42.42
C ILE A 360 8.80 -35.24 -43.63
N ARG A 361 9.46 -34.10 -43.45
CA ARG A 361 10.18 -33.42 -44.54
C ARG A 361 11.35 -34.25 -45.07
N GLN A 362 12.04 -34.98 -44.20
CA GLN A 362 13.12 -35.89 -44.58
C GLN A 362 12.58 -37.10 -45.37
N GLN A 363 11.49 -37.72 -44.93
CA GLN A 363 10.82 -38.80 -45.68
C GLN A 363 10.36 -38.32 -47.06
N VAL A 364 9.80 -37.10 -47.16
CA VAL A 364 9.42 -36.50 -48.44
C VAL A 364 10.63 -36.29 -49.35
N LYS A 365 11.78 -35.88 -48.79
CA LYS A 365 13.04 -35.74 -49.54
C LYS A 365 13.53 -37.08 -50.06
N GLU A 366 13.57 -38.10 -49.21
CA GLU A 366 13.97 -39.47 -49.59
C GLU A 366 13.05 -40.05 -50.67
N LEU A 367 11.74 -39.82 -50.59
CA LEU A 367 10.79 -40.22 -51.63
C LEU A 367 11.08 -39.54 -52.98
N LYS A 368 11.46 -38.25 -52.99
CA LYS A 368 11.84 -37.54 -54.23
C LYS A 368 13.09 -38.13 -54.89
N GLU A 369 14.02 -38.62 -54.07
CA GLU A 369 15.30 -39.17 -54.53
C GLU A 369 15.19 -40.64 -54.96
N SER A 370 14.33 -41.42 -54.28
CA SER A 370 14.21 -42.87 -54.47
C SER A 370 13.11 -43.31 -55.44
N ASP A 371 12.00 -42.57 -55.58
CA ASP A 371 10.89 -42.96 -56.48
C ASP A 371 11.21 -42.56 -57.95
N PRO A 372 11.35 -43.54 -58.87
CA PRO A 372 11.72 -43.26 -60.26
C PRO A 372 10.67 -42.44 -61.02
N LEU A 373 9.38 -42.57 -60.70
CA LEU A 373 8.30 -41.85 -61.37
C LEU A 373 8.26 -40.38 -60.94
N ILE A 374 8.57 -40.09 -59.66
CA ILE A 374 8.71 -38.72 -59.18
C ILE A 374 9.96 -38.06 -59.79
N ARG A 375 11.09 -38.77 -59.80
CA ARG A 375 12.36 -38.28 -60.35
C ARG A 375 12.30 -37.95 -61.85
N LEU A 376 11.58 -38.77 -62.62
CA LEU A 376 11.38 -38.57 -64.05
C LEU A 376 10.23 -37.60 -64.38
N GLY A 377 9.56 -37.02 -63.37
CA GLY A 377 8.51 -36.02 -63.54
C GLY A 377 7.13 -36.58 -63.93
N HIS A 378 6.93 -37.90 -63.84
CA HIS A 378 5.66 -38.56 -64.14
C HIS A 378 4.66 -38.53 -62.96
N ARG A 379 5.13 -38.21 -61.74
CA ARG A 379 4.31 -38.01 -60.53
C ARG A 379 4.84 -36.83 -59.72
N THR A 380 3.95 -36.17 -58.98
CA THR A 380 4.29 -35.03 -58.11
C THR A 380 3.83 -35.28 -56.67
N ILE A 381 4.55 -34.69 -55.71
CA ILE A 381 4.18 -34.77 -54.28
C ILE A 381 3.18 -33.66 -53.97
N ASN A 382 2.02 -34.04 -53.43
CA ASN A 382 1.03 -33.10 -52.94
C ASN A 382 1.56 -32.37 -51.69
N GLN A 383 2.05 -31.15 -51.88
CA GLN A 383 2.62 -30.35 -50.78
C GLN A 383 1.57 -29.98 -49.72
N SER A 384 0.31 -29.77 -50.11
CA SER A 384 -0.76 -29.47 -49.17
C SER A 384 -0.97 -30.62 -48.19
N ALA A 385 -0.97 -31.88 -48.68
CA ALA A 385 -1.10 -33.05 -47.83
C ALA A 385 0.11 -33.25 -46.89
N VAL A 386 1.31 -32.85 -47.33
CA VAL A 386 2.51 -32.85 -46.48
C VAL A 386 2.35 -31.85 -45.34
N GLU A 387 1.94 -30.62 -45.64
CA GLU A 387 1.71 -29.60 -44.61
C GLU A 387 0.56 -29.97 -43.67
N ASP A 388 -0.50 -30.61 -44.16
CA ASP A 388 -1.60 -31.12 -43.32
C ASP A 388 -1.14 -32.27 -42.40
N ASN A 389 -0.27 -33.16 -42.88
CA ASN A 389 0.32 -34.21 -42.05
C ASN A 389 1.23 -33.62 -40.96
N ILE A 390 2.02 -32.58 -41.28
CA ILE A 390 2.85 -31.88 -40.29
C ILE A 390 1.97 -31.22 -39.22
N LYS A 391 0.94 -30.48 -39.63
CA LYS A 391 0.00 -29.81 -38.71
C LYS A 391 -0.72 -30.79 -37.78
N ASN A 392 -1.04 -31.99 -38.26
CA ASN A 392 -1.73 -33.04 -37.50
C ASN A 392 -0.78 -34.06 -36.86
N SER A 393 0.54 -33.81 -36.86
CA SER A 393 1.54 -34.74 -36.34
C SER A 393 1.52 -34.88 -34.81
N ILE A 394 0.84 -33.97 -34.12
CA ILE A 394 0.69 -33.96 -32.66
C ILE A 394 -0.78 -34.21 -32.30
N ASP A 395 -0.99 -35.03 -31.26
CA ASP A 395 -2.30 -35.16 -30.63
C ASP A 395 -2.65 -33.91 -29.83
N TRP A 396 -3.23 -32.92 -30.53
CA TRP A 396 -3.65 -31.65 -29.94
C TRP A 396 -4.75 -31.81 -28.88
N GLY A 397 -5.50 -32.93 -28.91
CA GLY A 397 -6.48 -33.25 -27.87
C GLY A 397 -5.78 -33.52 -26.54
N LYS A 398 -4.79 -34.40 -26.56
CA LYS A 398 -3.96 -34.73 -25.39
C LYS A 398 -3.16 -33.53 -24.89
N VAL A 399 -2.60 -32.71 -25.78
CA VAL A 399 -1.95 -31.45 -25.40
C VAL A 399 -2.91 -30.55 -24.62
N ASN A 400 -4.16 -30.42 -25.09
CA ASN A 400 -5.17 -29.61 -24.42
C ASN A 400 -5.60 -30.15 -23.05
N GLU A 401 -5.52 -31.46 -22.82
CA GLU A 401 -5.72 -32.06 -21.49
C GLU A 401 -4.58 -31.67 -20.54
N LEU A 402 -3.33 -31.88 -20.97
CA LEU A 402 -2.14 -31.54 -20.18
C LEU A 402 -2.06 -30.04 -19.86
N LEU A 403 -2.43 -29.17 -20.80
CA LEU A 403 -2.47 -27.72 -20.56
C LEU A 403 -3.46 -27.35 -19.45
N LYS A 404 -4.61 -28.03 -19.34
CA LYS A 404 -5.59 -27.73 -18.29
C LYS A 404 -5.12 -28.19 -16.93
N GLU A 405 -4.39 -29.30 -16.89
CA GLU A 405 -3.84 -29.88 -15.66
C GLU A 405 -2.69 -29.03 -15.11
N ILE A 406 -1.77 -28.58 -15.98
CA ILE A 406 -0.53 -27.91 -15.56
C ILE A 406 -0.67 -26.38 -15.50
N LEU A 407 -1.63 -25.80 -16.23
CA LEU A 407 -1.88 -24.35 -16.26
C LEU A 407 -3.32 -23.98 -15.81
N PRO A 408 -3.74 -24.36 -14.58
CA PRO A 408 -4.91 -23.79 -13.94
C PRO A 408 -4.68 -22.30 -13.63
N ASP A 409 -5.73 -21.63 -13.15
CA ASP A 409 -5.70 -20.19 -12.92
C ASP A 409 -4.67 -19.80 -11.84
N GLU A 410 -4.50 -20.61 -10.78
CA GLU A 410 -3.47 -20.36 -9.76
C GLU A 410 -2.05 -20.38 -10.35
N SER A 411 -1.74 -21.35 -11.23
CA SER A 411 -0.42 -21.43 -11.89
C SER A 411 -0.13 -20.19 -12.73
N LEU A 412 -1.14 -19.61 -13.40
CA LEU A 412 -0.95 -18.39 -14.17
C LEU A 412 -0.64 -17.18 -13.28
N GLU A 413 -1.25 -17.11 -12.09
CA GLU A 413 -0.94 -16.08 -11.10
C GLU A 413 0.50 -16.24 -10.58
N ARG A 414 0.95 -17.47 -10.31
CA ARG A 414 2.33 -17.76 -9.89
C ARG A 414 3.36 -17.39 -10.96
N ILE A 415 3.11 -17.75 -12.22
CA ILE A 415 3.95 -17.36 -13.37
C ILE A 415 4.03 -15.83 -13.44
N LYS A 416 2.89 -15.14 -13.33
CA LYS A 416 2.83 -13.67 -13.39
C LYS A 416 3.58 -13.01 -12.23
N ALA A 417 3.54 -13.63 -11.06
CA ALA A 417 4.19 -13.16 -9.84
C ALA A 417 5.69 -13.51 -9.77
N SER A 418 6.24 -14.31 -10.68
CA SER A 418 7.68 -14.63 -10.68
C SER A 418 8.52 -13.38 -10.90
N THR A 419 9.62 -13.30 -10.15
CA THR A 419 10.61 -12.23 -10.25
C THR A 419 11.55 -12.41 -11.45
N LYS A 420 11.58 -13.59 -12.07
CA LYS A 420 12.40 -13.91 -13.25
C LYS A 420 11.70 -13.52 -14.54
N ASN A 421 12.11 -12.40 -15.12
CA ASN A 421 11.53 -11.89 -16.37
C ASN A 421 11.80 -12.83 -17.56
N GLU A 422 12.92 -13.55 -17.54
CA GLU A 422 13.27 -14.52 -18.59
C GLU A 422 12.23 -15.64 -18.67
N LEU A 423 11.84 -16.21 -17.52
CA LEU A 423 10.84 -17.28 -17.46
C LEU A 423 9.46 -16.80 -17.97
N LYS A 424 9.05 -15.59 -17.59
CA LYS A 424 7.79 -14.99 -18.07
C LYS A 424 7.79 -14.76 -19.58
N SER A 425 8.93 -14.33 -20.14
CA SER A 425 9.10 -14.14 -21.59
C SER A 425 9.02 -15.48 -22.32
N GLU A 426 9.77 -16.48 -21.84
CA GLU A 426 9.81 -17.82 -22.41
C GLU A 426 8.43 -18.50 -22.41
N PHE A 427 7.71 -18.44 -21.28
CA PHE A 427 6.33 -18.90 -21.18
C PHE A 427 5.43 -18.23 -22.24
N THR A 428 5.52 -16.91 -22.37
CA THR A 428 4.70 -16.13 -23.31
C THR A 428 5.02 -16.48 -24.77
N GLU A 429 6.30 -16.64 -25.10
CA GLU A 429 6.75 -17.02 -26.44
C GLU A 429 6.25 -18.41 -26.82
N LEU A 430 6.41 -19.39 -25.93
CA LEU A 430 5.94 -20.75 -26.15
C LEU A 430 4.42 -20.84 -26.23
N ALA A 431 3.69 -20.16 -25.34
CA ALA A 431 2.24 -20.12 -25.40
C ALA A 431 1.73 -19.55 -26.74
N ASN A 432 2.34 -18.46 -27.23
CA ASN A 432 2.00 -17.89 -28.53
C ASN A 432 2.37 -18.80 -29.69
N TRP A 433 3.51 -19.50 -29.61
CA TRP A 433 3.88 -20.52 -30.60
C TRP A 433 2.82 -21.63 -30.65
N LEU A 434 2.40 -22.18 -29.51
CA LEU A 434 1.34 -23.19 -29.47
C LEU A 434 0.03 -22.66 -30.08
N LYS A 435 -0.33 -21.40 -29.81
CA LYS A 435 -1.53 -20.78 -30.40
C LYS A 435 -1.49 -20.71 -31.93
N GLU A 436 -0.32 -20.46 -32.51
CA GLU A 436 -0.12 -20.32 -33.96
C GLU A 436 -0.10 -21.68 -34.68
N TYR A 437 0.51 -22.69 -34.07
CA TYR A 437 0.74 -24.00 -34.71
C TYR A 437 -0.36 -25.04 -34.40
N SER A 438 -1.07 -24.90 -33.27
CA SER A 438 -2.10 -25.86 -32.86
C SER A 438 -3.33 -25.84 -33.77
N GLN A 439 -3.80 -27.03 -34.15
CA GLN A 439 -5.08 -27.21 -34.86
C GLN A 439 -6.30 -27.08 -33.91
N SER A 440 -6.09 -27.02 -32.60
CA SER A 440 -7.13 -26.87 -31.58
C SER A 440 -6.73 -25.82 -30.53
N ASN A 441 -6.47 -24.60 -31.00
CA ASN A 441 -5.89 -23.53 -30.19
C ASN A 441 -6.84 -22.85 -29.18
N SER A 442 -8.06 -23.34 -28.99
CA SER A 442 -9.07 -22.70 -28.13
C SER A 442 -8.68 -22.65 -26.66
N VAL A 443 -8.04 -23.73 -26.15
CA VAL A 443 -7.58 -23.84 -24.76
C VAL A 443 -6.42 -22.89 -24.50
N ILE A 444 -5.35 -22.98 -25.31
CA ILE A 444 -4.18 -22.10 -25.16
C ILE A 444 -4.55 -20.63 -25.37
N SER A 445 -5.48 -20.31 -26.28
CA SER A 445 -5.98 -18.94 -26.46
C SER A 445 -6.64 -18.42 -25.18
N ARG A 446 -7.47 -19.25 -24.52
CA ARG A 446 -8.09 -18.88 -23.24
C ARG A 446 -7.05 -18.68 -22.14
N ILE A 447 -6.03 -19.54 -22.07
CA ILE A 447 -4.92 -19.42 -21.10
C ILE A 447 -4.20 -18.08 -21.30
N ILE A 448 -3.82 -17.75 -22.53
CA ILE A 448 -3.16 -16.47 -22.87
C ILE A 448 -4.06 -15.28 -22.50
N ASP A 449 -5.35 -15.35 -22.81
CA ASP A 449 -6.29 -14.28 -22.51
C ASP A 449 -6.49 -14.08 -21.00
N LYS A 450 -6.48 -15.16 -20.21
CA LYS A 450 -6.49 -15.09 -18.75
C LYS A 450 -5.20 -14.47 -18.22
N TYR A 451 -4.04 -14.96 -18.66
CA TYR A 451 -2.73 -14.45 -18.24
C TYR A 451 -2.55 -12.93 -18.49
N LYS A 452 -3.08 -12.44 -19.62
CA LYS A 452 -3.13 -11.01 -19.99
C LYS A 452 -3.94 -10.14 -19.04
N ARG A 453 -4.90 -10.72 -18.30
CA ARG A 453 -5.77 -10.01 -17.36
C ARG A 453 -5.24 -10.01 -15.94
N ILE A 454 -4.26 -10.86 -15.62
CA ILE A 454 -3.64 -10.90 -14.30
C ILE A 454 -2.71 -9.67 -14.17
N PRO A 455 -2.92 -8.78 -13.20
CA PRO A 455 -2.09 -7.60 -13.01
C PRO A 455 -0.70 -7.99 -12.48
N PRO A 456 0.40 -7.50 -13.08
CA PRO A 456 1.74 -7.72 -12.55
C PRO A 456 2.00 -6.84 -11.32
N LYS A 457 2.93 -7.26 -10.46
CA LYS A 457 3.41 -6.45 -9.34
C LYS A 457 4.33 -5.35 -9.87
N LEU A 458 3.77 -4.15 -10.09
CA LEU A 458 4.53 -3.01 -10.59
C LEU A 458 5.32 -2.33 -9.47
N SER A 459 6.59 -2.05 -9.74
CA SER A 459 7.50 -1.31 -8.87
C SER A 459 7.35 0.21 -8.96
N PHE A 460 6.36 0.69 -9.72
CA PHE A 460 6.10 2.11 -9.96
C PHE A 460 4.60 2.36 -10.21
N LYS A 461 4.20 3.62 -10.08
CA LYS A 461 2.87 4.11 -10.47
C LYS A 461 3.01 5.13 -11.59
N ILE A 462 2.11 5.07 -12.56
CA ILE A 462 2.04 6.07 -13.63
C ILE A 462 1.22 7.27 -13.13
N VAL A 463 1.82 8.45 -13.21
CA VAL A 463 1.19 9.71 -12.79
C VAL A 463 0.54 10.40 -13.99
N SER A 464 1.28 10.51 -15.10
CA SER A 464 0.76 11.13 -16.32
C SER A 464 1.56 10.69 -17.54
N SER A 465 1.13 11.10 -18.73
CA SER A 465 1.88 10.83 -19.96
C SER A 465 1.65 11.92 -21.01
N GLU A 466 2.68 12.14 -21.82
CA GLU A 466 2.69 13.08 -22.93
C GLU A 466 3.25 12.41 -24.20
N ILE A 467 2.67 12.79 -25.33
CA ILE A 467 3.15 12.36 -26.64
C ILE A 467 4.30 13.28 -27.02
N THR A 468 5.37 12.70 -27.50
CA THR A 468 6.53 13.43 -28.00
C THR A 468 6.63 13.26 -29.51
N ASN A 469 7.16 14.24 -30.21
CA ASN A 469 7.50 14.10 -31.62
C ASN A 469 8.79 14.85 -31.96
N THR A 470 9.29 14.61 -33.17
CA THR A 470 10.43 15.33 -33.73
C THR A 470 10.16 16.85 -33.64
N ASP A 471 11.07 17.57 -32.95
CA ASP A 471 11.05 19.03 -32.74
C ASP A 471 9.91 19.60 -31.89
N SER A 472 9.12 18.78 -31.17
CA SER A 472 7.98 19.28 -30.36
C SER A 472 6.98 20.13 -31.14
N LYS A 473 6.85 19.86 -32.45
CA LYS A 473 5.92 20.54 -33.36
C LYS A 473 4.49 20.01 -33.19
N PRO A 474 3.46 20.72 -33.65
CA PRO A 474 2.12 20.15 -33.73
C PRO A 474 2.09 18.85 -34.54
N LEU A 475 1.17 17.95 -34.22
CA LEU A 475 1.01 16.64 -34.85
C LEU A 475 0.33 16.73 -36.23
N TYR A 476 0.97 17.47 -37.13
CA TYR A 476 0.58 17.55 -38.53
C TYR A 476 1.45 16.66 -39.40
N THR A 477 0.87 16.06 -40.43
CA THR A 477 1.55 15.12 -41.34
C THR A 477 2.86 15.67 -41.90
N LYS A 478 2.93 16.97 -42.24
CA LYS A 478 4.17 17.59 -42.73
C LYS A 478 5.32 17.60 -41.72
N TYR A 479 5.04 17.63 -40.41
CA TYR A 479 6.05 17.75 -39.35
C TYR A 479 6.40 16.43 -38.67
N ILE A 480 5.50 15.47 -38.69
CA ILE A 480 5.73 14.19 -38.03
C ILE A 480 6.80 13.41 -38.78
N ARG A 481 7.81 12.93 -38.05
CA ARG A 481 8.76 11.91 -38.49
C ARG A 481 8.72 10.73 -37.53
N TYR A 482 8.95 11.03 -36.25
CA TYR A 482 8.78 10.07 -35.18
C TYR A 482 7.79 10.56 -34.14
N ILE A 483 6.94 9.66 -33.64
CA ILE A 483 6.08 9.89 -32.48
C ILE A 483 6.54 8.97 -31.36
N GLY A 484 6.86 9.54 -30.20
CA GLY A 484 7.23 8.83 -28.98
C GLY A 484 6.23 9.06 -27.85
N LEU A 485 6.55 8.47 -26.70
CA LEU A 485 5.77 8.59 -25.49
C LEU A 485 6.70 8.85 -24.31
N LYS A 486 6.35 9.85 -23.50
CA LYS A 486 6.98 10.07 -22.21
C LYS A 486 5.95 9.86 -21.11
N VAL A 487 6.32 9.08 -20.10
CA VAL A 487 5.45 8.71 -18.98
C VAL A 487 6.08 9.21 -17.69
N ASN A 488 5.35 10.00 -16.92
CA ASN A 488 5.77 10.45 -15.60
C ASN A 488 5.38 9.37 -14.58
N VAL A 489 6.32 9.00 -13.70
CA VAL A 489 6.18 7.88 -12.77
C VAL A 489 6.61 8.22 -11.36
N GLU A 490 5.99 7.54 -10.39
CA GLU A 490 6.43 7.45 -9.00
C GLU A 490 6.99 6.05 -8.76
N VAL A 491 8.28 5.94 -8.46
CA VAL A 491 8.94 4.64 -8.22
C VAL A 491 8.78 4.22 -6.76
N LEU A 492 8.19 3.05 -6.54
CA LEU A 492 7.95 2.43 -5.24
C LEU A 492 9.15 1.56 -4.81
N GLN A 493 9.78 0.87 -5.77
CA GLN A 493 10.91 -0.02 -5.54
C GLN A 493 11.88 0.04 -6.73
N GLU A 494 13.17 -0.14 -6.47
CA GLU A 494 14.17 -0.22 -7.55
C GLU A 494 14.01 -1.53 -8.33
N SER A 495 14.05 -1.44 -9.65
CA SER A 495 13.80 -2.60 -10.52
C SER A 495 14.24 -2.34 -11.97
N THR A 496 14.46 -3.42 -12.71
CA THR A 496 14.58 -3.38 -14.17
C THR A 496 13.26 -3.86 -14.78
N VAL A 497 12.66 -3.04 -15.65
CA VAL A 497 11.35 -3.34 -16.25
C VAL A 497 11.45 -3.29 -17.78
N THR A 498 10.93 -4.32 -18.44
CA THR A 498 10.77 -4.38 -19.89
C THR A 498 9.37 -3.95 -20.29
N PHE A 499 9.29 -2.93 -21.13
CA PHE A 499 8.05 -2.36 -21.63
C PHE A 499 7.82 -2.77 -23.07
N TYR A 500 6.62 -3.21 -23.40
CA TYR A 500 6.18 -3.48 -24.76
C TYR A 500 5.20 -2.41 -25.20
N LEU A 501 5.39 -1.86 -26.41
CA LEU A 501 4.56 -0.78 -26.93
C LEU A 501 3.81 -1.23 -28.18
N LYS A 502 2.53 -0.83 -28.28
CA LYS A 502 1.75 -0.91 -29.52
C LYS A 502 1.37 0.49 -29.97
N TYR A 503 1.79 0.86 -31.17
CA TYR A 503 1.30 2.03 -31.91
C TYR A 503 0.14 1.56 -32.76
N ILE A 504 -1.05 2.11 -32.52
CA ILE A 504 -2.28 1.64 -33.13
C ILE A 504 -2.90 2.77 -33.91
N ASN A 505 -3.08 2.52 -35.21
CA ASN A 505 -3.63 3.49 -36.13
C ASN A 505 -5.16 3.65 -35.99
N PRO A 506 -5.79 4.62 -36.69
CA PRO A 506 -7.23 4.87 -36.59
C PRO A 506 -8.11 3.70 -37.04
N LYS A 507 -7.54 2.77 -37.81
CA LYS A 507 -8.22 1.54 -38.28
C LYS A 507 -8.05 0.37 -37.29
N GLY A 508 -7.37 0.59 -36.16
CA GLY A 508 -7.12 -0.43 -35.14
C GLY A 508 -5.95 -1.37 -35.44
N LYS A 509 -5.18 -1.13 -36.51
CA LYS A 509 -4.01 -1.93 -36.87
C LYS A 509 -2.79 -1.50 -36.06
N VAL A 510 -2.02 -2.48 -35.57
CA VAL A 510 -0.73 -2.24 -34.91
C VAL A 510 0.35 -1.97 -35.97
N ASP A 511 1.02 -0.83 -35.85
CA ASP A 511 2.18 -0.50 -36.67
C ASP A 511 3.38 -1.31 -36.20
N ARG A 512 3.90 -2.19 -37.06
CA ARG A 512 5.06 -3.04 -36.73
C ARG A 512 5.85 -3.42 -37.98
N ASN A 513 7.14 -3.67 -37.79
CA ASN A 513 7.99 -4.26 -38.80
C ASN A 513 8.12 -5.77 -38.51
N LYS A 514 7.75 -6.62 -39.49
CA LYS A 514 7.79 -8.09 -39.33
C LYS A 514 9.18 -8.63 -38.95
N LYS A 515 10.26 -7.96 -39.34
CA LYS A 515 11.64 -8.42 -39.10
C LYS A 515 12.22 -7.96 -37.76
N SER A 516 11.84 -6.78 -37.27
CA SER A 516 12.49 -6.15 -36.11
C SER A 516 11.57 -5.90 -34.92
N SER A 517 10.26 -5.93 -35.12
CA SER A 517 9.31 -5.72 -34.03
C SER A 517 8.98 -7.03 -33.30
N PRO A 518 8.91 -7.02 -31.95
CA PRO A 518 8.48 -8.18 -31.17
C PRO A 518 7.09 -8.66 -31.59
N ASN A 519 6.80 -9.94 -31.37
CA ASN A 519 5.55 -10.52 -31.86
C ASN A 519 4.33 -9.85 -31.22
N GLY A 520 3.39 -9.35 -32.04
CA GLY A 520 2.21 -8.63 -31.56
C GLY A 520 2.45 -7.19 -31.08
N TYR A 521 3.69 -6.71 -31.08
CA TYR A 521 4.06 -5.38 -30.59
C TYR A 521 4.76 -4.54 -31.68
N THR A 522 4.81 -3.24 -31.47
CA THR A 522 5.58 -2.31 -32.31
C THR A 522 7.06 -2.34 -31.93
N ARG A 523 7.35 -2.30 -30.62
CA ARG A 523 8.72 -2.28 -30.08
C ARG A 523 8.73 -2.74 -28.62
N LEU A 524 9.92 -3.08 -28.14
CA LEU A 524 10.23 -3.27 -26.72
C LEU A 524 11.29 -2.26 -26.25
N ASP A 525 11.30 -1.93 -24.96
CA ASP A 525 12.31 -1.06 -24.34
C ASP A 525 12.49 -1.46 -22.87
N THR A 526 13.74 -1.72 -22.45
CA THR A 526 14.07 -2.11 -21.07
C THR A 526 14.65 -0.91 -20.32
N LYS A 527 14.10 -0.60 -19.14
CA LYS A 527 14.51 0.55 -18.32
C LYS A 527 14.84 0.13 -16.90
N ASN A 528 15.91 0.73 -16.37
CA ASN A 528 16.27 0.62 -14.96
C ASN A 528 15.61 1.77 -14.18
N LEU A 529 14.79 1.45 -13.20
CA LEU A 529 14.07 2.40 -12.37
C LEU A 529 14.70 2.44 -10.98
N ASN A 530 15.04 3.65 -10.53
CA ASN A 530 15.51 3.91 -9.17
C ASN A 530 14.62 4.97 -8.50
N LYS A 531 14.82 5.24 -7.21
CA LYS A 531 14.00 6.21 -6.45
C LYS A 531 14.01 7.64 -6.99
N ASN A 532 15.02 7.99 -7.81
CA ASN A 532 15.15 9.31 -8.45
C ASN A 532 14.53 9.38 -9.84
N SER A 533 14.11 8.24 -10.40
CA SER A 533 13.45 8.20 -11.69
C SER A 533 12.08 8.85 -11.58
N ARG A 534 11.86 9.90 -12.39
CA ARG A 534 10.59 10.65 -12.44
C ARG A 534 9.88 10.49 -13.77
N THR A 535 10.61 10.15 -14.82
CA THR A 535 10.08 10.05 -16.17
C THR A 535 10.70 8.87 -16.92
N ILE A 536 9.89 8.17 -17.68
CA ILE A 536 10.29 7.13 -18.63
C ILE A 536 10.02 7.64 -20.03
N SER A 537 11.08 7.78 -20.83
CA SER A 537 10.98 8.20 -22.23
C SER A 537 11.14 6.99 -23.14
N PHE A 538 10.13 6.74 -23.97
CA PHE A 538 10.17 5.73 -25.02
C PHE A 538 10.54 6.40 -26.35
N ALA A 539 11.52 5.82 -27.04
CA ALA A 539 11.91 6.33 -28.35
C ALA A 539 10.75 6.23 -29.35
N GLY A 540 10.71 7.18 -30.28
CA GLY A 540 9.61 7.29 -31.22
C GLY A 540 9.58 6.16 -32.26
N TRP A 541 8.40 5.93 -32.82
CA TRP A 541 8.18 5.11 -34.01
C TRP A 541 7.92 6.01 -35.22
N GLY A 542 8.30 5.58 -36.42
CA GLY A 542 8.11 6.35 -37.64
C GLY A 542 9.27 6.24 -38.63
N ASN A 543 9.43 7.25 -39.47
CA ASN A 543 10.40 7.29 -40.55
C ASN A 543 11.10 8.66 -40.58
N ALA A 544 12.41 8.68 -40.84
CA ALA A 544 13.22 9.88 -40.82
C ALA A 544 12.93 10.83 -41.99
N ASP A 545 12.54 10.28 -43.13
CA ASP A 545 12.39 11.00 -44.39
C ASP A 545 10.98 11.61 -44.52
N GLU A 546 9.95 10.84 -44.19
CA GLU A 546 8.54 11.22 -44.37
C GLU A 546 7.61 10.76 -43.25
N CYS A 547 6.39 11.32 -43.22
CA CYS A 547 5.35 10.90 -42.28
C CYS A 547 4.62 9.66 -42.79
N THR A 548 4.66 8.57 -42.02
CA THR A 548 3.95 7.32 -42.31
C THR A 548 2.62 7.18 -41.55
N TYR A 549 2.20 8.21 -40.81
CA TYR A 549 1.00 8.18 -39.99
C TYR A 549 -0.24 8.58 -40.78
N ASP A 550 -1.30 7.77 -40.68
CA ASP A 550 -2.63 8.08 -41.22
C ASP A 550 -3.24 9.31 -40.51
N ILE A 551 -4.09 10.08 -41.19
CA ILE A 551 -4.90 11.13 -40.54
C ILE A 551 -5.97 10.47 -39.65
N GLY A 552 -6.11 10.92 -38.41
CA GLY A 552 -7.13 10.42 -37.48
C GLY A 552 -6.65 10.29 -36.03
N GLU A 553 -7.45 9.61 -35.21
CA GLU A 553 -7.10 9.30 -33.81
C GLU A 553 -6.28 8.01 -33.75
N HIS A 554 -5.08 8.11 -33.22
CA HIS A 554 -4.17 7.01 -32.92
C HIS A 554 -4.10 6.79 -31.41
N ARG A 555 -3.51 5.66 -31.01
CA ARG A 555 -3.13 5.44 -29.61
C ARG A 555 -1.82 4.68 -29.46
N ILE A 556 -1.12 4.97 -28.38
CA ILE A 556 0.02 4.20 -27.89
C ILE A 556 -0.45 3.43 -26.66
N GLU A 557 -0.36 2.11 -26.71
CA GLU A 557 -0.60 1.23 -25.57
C GLU A 557 0.75 0.74 -25.02
N VAL A 558 0.90 0.76 -23.70
CA VAL A 558 2.10 0.34 -22.99
C VAL A 558 1.77 -0.88 -22.13
N TYR A 559 2.57 -1.92 -22.28
CA TYR A 559 2.39 -3.21 -21.63
C TYR A 559 3.63 -3.59 -20.81
N VAL A 560 3.39 -4.29 -19.71
CA VAL A 560 4.41 -4.99 -18.90
C VAL A 560 3.86 -6.39 -18.63
N ASP A 561 4.67 -7.43 -18.87
CA ASP A 561 4.28 -8.83 -18.72
C ASP A 561 2.93 -9.15 -19.40
N GLU A 562 2.74 -8.74 -20.66
CA GLU A 562 1.48 -8.88 -21.43
C GLU A 562 0.25 -8.11 -20.88
N TYR A 563 0.38 -7.41 -19.74
CA TYR A 563 -0.70 -6.63 -19.14
C TYR A 563 -0.66 -5.18 -19.59
N LEU A 564 -1.80 -4.63 -20.02
CA LEU A 564 -1.93 -3.23 -20.44
C LEU A 564 -1.87 -2.31 -19.23
N ILE A 565 -0.75 -1.63 -19.03
CA ILE A 565 -0.57 -0.72 -17.89
C ILE A 565 -0.97 0.73 -18.21
N HIS A 566 -0.98 1.11 -19.49
CA HIS A 566 -1.29 2.49 -19.88
C HIS A 566 -1.71 2.63 -21.34
N THR A 567 -2.57 3.61 -21.63
CA THR A 567 -2.94 3.99 -23.00
C THR A 567 -2.94 5.51 -23.15
N LYS A 568 -2.32 6.01 -24.24
CA LYS A 568 -2.36 7.43 -24.61
C LYS A 568 -2.86 7.61 -26.03
N LYS A 569 -3.98 8.32 -26.18
CA LYS A 569 -4.53 8.71 -27.48
C LYS A 569 -3.92 10.01 -27.99
N TYR A 570 -3.83 10.15 -29.32
CA TYR A 570 -3.37 11.36 -29.99
C TYR A 570 -3.97 11.49 -31.39
N LYS A 571 -4.05 12.71 -31.91
CA LYS A 571 -4.62 12.98 -33.22
C LYS A 571 -3.55 13.46 -34.18
N VAL A 572 -3.52 12.86 -35.37
CA VAL A 572 -2.72 13.31 -36.51
C VAL A 572 -3.67 13.97 -37.51
N ASP A 573 -3.32 15.16 -37.98
CA ASP A 573 -4.13 15.94 -38.92
C ASP A 573 -3.28 16.57 -40.03
N LEU A 574 -3.92 17.15 -41.04
CA LEU A 574 -3.26 18.05 -41.99
C LEU A 574 -3.02 19.41 -41.32
N ALA A 575 -1.93 20.08 -41.66
CA ALA A 575 -1.75 21.46 -41.23
C ALA A 575 -2.83 22.37 -41.85
N PRO A 576 -3.18 23.49 -41.19
CA PRO A 576 -4.16 24.44 -41.72
C PRO A 576 -3.83 24.91 -43.15
N SER A 577 -2.55 25.17 -43.46
CA SER A 577 -2.11 25.51 -44.81
C SER A 577 -2.42 24.40 -45.82
N GLU A 578 -2.06 23.15 -45.52
CA GLU A 578 -2.29 22.00 -46.39
C GLU A 578 -3.79 21.76 -46.65
N LYS A 579 -4.65 22.02 -45.66
CA LYS A 579 -6.12 21.96 -45.83
C LYS A 579 -6.61 23.03 -46.79
N LEU A 580 -6.18 24.27 -46.59
CA LEU A 580 -6.54 25.40 -47.43
C LEU A 580 -6.04 25.23 -48.86
N GLU A 581 -4.82 24.72 -49.07
CA GLU A 581 -4.28 24.43 -50.40
C GLU A 581 -5.15 23.41 -51.16
N LYS A 582 -5.60 22.34 -50.49
CA LYS A 582 -6.53 21.36 -51.09
C LYS A 582 -7.89 21.98 -51.42
N GLU A 583 -8.41 22.85 -50.56
CA GLU A 583 -9.66 23.56 -50.80
C GLU A 583 -9.54 24.54 -51.97
N ILE A 584 -8.42 25.26 -52.08
CA ILE A 584 -8.11 26.14 -53.21
C ILE A 584 -8.03 25.32 -54.50
N ALA A 585 -7.29 24.21 -54.51
CA ALA A 585 -7.18 23.35 -55.69
C ALA A 585 -8.54 22.80 -56.15
N SER A 586 -9.41 22.41 -55.20
CA SER A 586 -10.78 22.01 -55.47
C SER A 586 -11.62 23.16 -56.04
N ALA A 587 -11.51 24.35 -55.47
CA ALA A 587 -12.21 25.54 -55.93
C ALA A 587 -11.75 26.00 -57.32
N GLU A 588 -10.44 25.92 -57.62
CA GLU A 588 -9.88 26.21 -58.94
C GLU A 588 -10.29 25.16 -59.98
N LYS A 589 -10.40 23.89 -59.59
CA LYS A 589 -10.99 22.85 -60.45
C LYS A 589 -12.45 23.19 -60.81
N LYS A 590 -13.27 23.56 -59.82
CA LYS A 590 -14.66 23.96 -60.05
C LYS A 590 -14.77 25.20 -60.95
N LEU A 591 -13.85 26.17 -60.83
CA LEU A 591 -13.81 27.33 -61.72
C LEU A 591 -13.53 26.92 -63.17
N ARG A 592 -12.62 25.96 -63.39
CA ARG A 592 -12.38 25.40 -64.74
C ARG A 592 -13.61 24.73 -65.33
N GLU A 593 -14.36 23.98 -64.51
CA GLU A 593 -15.62 23.34 -64.92
C GLU A 593 -16.69 24.38 -65.31
N ILE A 594 -16.87 25.44 -64.51
CA ILE A 594 -17.78 26.57 -64.84
C ILE A 594 -17.39 27.23 -66.16
N ASN A 595 -16.10 27.46 -66.38
CA ASN A 595 -15.59 28.08 -67.61
C ASN A 595 -15.82 27.21 -68.86
N GLN A 596 -15.89 25.89 -68.71
CA GLN A 596 -16.19 24.95 -69.79
C GLN A 596 -17.69 24.68 -69.97
N THR A 597 -18.53 25.15 -69.04
CA THR A 597 -19.98 24.92 -69.09
C THR A 597 -20.63 25.87 -70.11
N ASP A 598 -21.46 25.30 -70.98
CA ASP A 598 -22.30 26.03 -71.93
C ASP A 598 -23.71 26.20 -71.35
N TYR A 599 -23.97 27.41 -70.85
CA TYR A 599 -25.25 27.75 -70.19
C TYR A 599 -26.37 27.91 -71.23
N TYR A 600 -27.56 27.41 -70.90
CA TYR A 600 -28.74 27.41 -71.76
C TYR A 600 -28.52 26.78 -73.13
N GLU A 601 -27.56 25.87 -73.29
CA GLU A 601 -27.22 25.28 -74.60
C GLU A 601 -28.44 24.63 -75.27
N SER A 602 -29.23 23.88 -74.49
CA SER A 602 -30.44 23.20 -74.96
C SER A 602 -31.52 24.20 -75.41
N GLU A 603 -31.75 25.24 -74.62
CA GLU A 603 -32.74 26.29 -74.87
C GLU A 603 -32.34 27.14 -76.08
N ILE A 604 -31.05 27.48 -76.20
CA ILE A 604 -30.49 28.20 -77.35
C ILE A 604 -30.60 27.32 -78.61
N ARG A 605 -30.27 26.03 -78.51
CA ARG A 605 -30.39 25.09 -79.63
C ARG A 605 -31.84 24.93 -80.07
N SER A 606 -32.77 24.79 -79.14
CA SER A 606 -34.21 24.73 -79.41
C SER A 606 -34.69 26.01 -80.09
N ALA A 607 -34.34 27.19 -79.56
CA ALA A 607 -34.70 28.47 -80.15
C ALA A 607 -34.11 28.67 -81.56
N LYS A 608 -32.89 28.17 -81.83
CA LYS A 608 -32.28 28.14 -83.17
C LYS A 608 -32.99 27.17 -84.12
N ASN A 609 -33.47 26.03 -83.64
CA ASN A 609 -34.27 25.11 -84.45
C ASN A 609 -35.62 25.73 -84.83
N GLU A 610 -36.30 26.38 -83.87
CA GLU A 610 -37.52 27.17 -84.12
C GLU A 610 -37.27 28.26 -85.19
N MET A 611 -36.13 28.96 -85.11
CA MET A 611 -35.73 29.95 -86.13
C MET A 611 -35.62 29.34 -87.53
N SER A 612 -35.03 28.14 -87.65
CA SER A 612 -34.91 27.42 -88.93
C SER A 612 -36.28 27.10 -89.53
N GLU A 613 -37.23 26.67 -88.71
CA GLU A 613 -38.60 26.38 -89.17
C GLU A 613 -39.36 27.64 -89.62
N ILE A 614 -39.21 28.76 -88.90
CA ILE A 614 -39.77 30.06 -89.30
C ILE A 614 -39.21 30.51 -90.66
N GLN A 615 -37.92 30.25 -90.93
CA GLN A 615 -37.29 30.61 -92.21
C GLN A 615 -37.78 29.75 -93.38
N LYS A 616 -38.02 28.44 -93.17
CA LYS A 616 -38.44 27.46 -94.19
C LYS A 616 -39.86 27.69 -94.74
N PHE A 617 -40.80 28.17 -93.93
CA PHE A 617 -42.18 28.38 -94.38
C PHE A 617 -42.23 29.44 -95.51
N LYS A 618 -42.55 29.00 -96.73
CA LYS A 618 -42.52 29.81 -97.97
C LYS A 618 -43.89 30.10 -98.60
N LEU A 619 -44.95 29.36 -98.26
CA LEU A 619 -46.10 29.27 -99.18
C LEU A 619 -47.28 30.23 -98.95
N PHE A 620 -47.44 30.90 -97.78
CA PHE A 620 -48.68 31.67 -97.51
C PHE A 620 -48.54 32.94 -96.63
N ARG A 621 -47.38 33.62 -96.60
CA ARG A 621 -47.18 34.81 -95.72
C ARG A 621 -46.68 36.05 -96.47
N GLY A 622 -47.15 37.24 -96.08
CA GLY A 622 -46.64 38.53 -96.56
C GLY A 622 -45.21 38.81 -96.05
N SER A 623 -44.39 39.53 -96.83
CA SER A 623 -42.95 39.68 -96.54
C SER A 623 -42.65 40.37 -95.20
N SER A 624 -43.50 41.34 -94.79
CA SER A 624 -43.33 42.11 -93.56
C SER A 624 -43.55 41.30 -92.28
N GLU A 625 -44.62 40.48 -92.22
CA GLU A 625 -44.93 39.67 -91.04
C GLU A 625 -43.87 38.58 -90.77
N LYS A 626 -43.35 37.98 -91.84
CA LYS A 626 -42.23 37.04 -91.77
C LYS A 626 -40.97 37.70 -91.20
N GLN A 627 -40.65 38.91 -91.65
CA GLN A 627 -39.50 39.66 -91.13
C GLN A 627 -39.67 39.99 -89.64
N SER A 628 -40.87 40.40 -89.19
CA SER A 628 -41.14 40.66 -87.77
C SER A 628 -40.98 39.41 -86.90
N GLN A 629 -41.44 38.24 -87.35
CA GLN A 629 -41.27 36.98 -86.61
C GLN A 629 -39.81 36.52 -86.53
N ILE A 630 -39.04 36.67 -87.61
CA ILE A 630 -37.60 36.40 -87.62
C ILE A 630 -36.89 37.34 -86.64
N GLN A 631 -37.21 38.64 -86.65
CA GLN A 631 -36.63 39.61 -85.72
C GLN A 631 -36.98 39.29 -84.26
N ALA A 632 -38.23 38.92 -83.96
CA ALA A 632 -38.66 38.56 -82.61
C ALA A 632 -37.96 37.28 -82.11
N GLN A 633 -37.83 36.26 -82.96
CA GLN A 633 -37.12 35.04 -82.59
C GLN A 633 -35.61 35.26 -82.46
N GLN A 634 -35.02 36.12 -83.29
CA GLN A 634 -33.62 36.50 -83.16
C GLN A 634 -33.39 37.23 -81.83
N ALA A 635 -34.27 38.15 -81.46
CA ALA A 635 -34.22 38.83 -80.16
C ALA A 635 -34.37 37.84 -78.98
N LYS A 636 -35.17 36.78 -79.11
CA LYS A 636 -35.27 35.69 -78.12
C LYS A 636 -33.97 34.91 -77.99
N ILE A 637 -33.35 34.54 -79.11
CA ILE A 637 -32.03 33.87 -79.13
C ILE A 637 -30.96 34.76 -78.51
N ASP A 638 -30.90 36.03 -78.90
CA ASP A 638 -29.93 37.00 -78.38
C ASP A 638 -30.11 37.23 -76.88
N LYS A 639 -31.36 37.28 -76.40
CA LYS A 639 -31.67 37.35 -74.97
C LYS A 639 -31.19 36.11 -74.21
N LEU A 640 -31.41 34.91 -74.74
CA LEU A 640 -30.92 33.66 -74.12
C LEU A 640 -29.39 33.60 -74.09
N ILE A 641 -28.73 34.01 -75.17
CA ILE A 641 -27.26 34.12 -75.21
C ILE A 641 -26.76 35.14 -74.19
N GLN A 642 -27.44 36.29 -74.06
CA GLN A 642 -27.07 37.29 -73.06
C GLN A 642 -27.27 36.78 -71.63
N GLN A 643 -28.38 36.09 -71.36
CA GLN A 643 -28.64 35.45 -70.07
C GLN A 643 -27.59 34.39 -69.74
N ALA A 644 -27.22 33.56 -70.71
CA ALA A 644 -26.13 32.57 -70.57
C ALA A 644 -24.80 33.23 -70.20
N LYS A 645 -24.46 34.35 -70.86
CA LYS A 645 -23.24 35.11 -70.56
C LYS A 645 -23.26 35.72 -69.17
N GLU A 646 -24.38 36.34 -68.76
CA GLU A 646 -24.48 36.98 -67.44
C GLU A 646 -24.47 35.95 -66.31
N GLU A 647 -25.12 34.80 -66.49
CA GLU A 647 -25.12 33.74 -65.48
C GLU A 647 -23.73 33.11 -65.33
N LYS A 648 -23.07 32.78 -66.44
CA LYS A 648 -21.68 32.32 -66.42
C LYS A 648 -20.75 33.34 -65.75
N LYS A 649 -20.88 34.62 -66.07
CA LYS A 649 -20.09 35.71 -65.46
C LYS A 649 -20.34 35.82 -63.95
N LYS A 650 -21.58 35.65 -63.50
CA LYS A 650 -21.95 35.66 -62.08
C LYS A 650 -21.33 34.48 -61.33
N ASP A 651 -21.40 33.28 -61.90
CA ASP A 651 -20.85 32.07 -61.29
C ASP A 651 -19.31 32.11 -61.24
N VAL A 652 -18.67 32.56 -62.32
CA VAL A 652 -17.21 32.81 -62.37
C VAL A 652 -16.82 33.78 -61.26
N ARG A 653 -17.46 34.94 -61.17
CA ARG A 653 -17.15 35.95 -60.15
C ARG A 653 -17.31 35.40 -58.73
N THR A 654 -18.41 34.69 -58.46
CA THR A 654 -18.69 34.10 -57.15
C THR A 654 -17.59 33.11 -56.76
N GLN A 655 -17.15 32.29 -57.72
CA GLN A 655 -16.12 31.28 -57.49
C GLN A 655 -14.73 31.91 -57.35
N GLU A 656 -14.40 32.96 -58.11
CA GLU A 656 -13.16 33.75 -57.96
C GLU A 656 -13.09 34.44 -56.60
N GLU A 657 -14.18 35.05 -56.13
CA GLU A 657 -14.27 35.64 -54.79
C GLU A 657 -14.03 34.60 -53.69
N LYS A 658 -14.53 33.37 -53.87
CA LYS A 658 -14.26 32.25 -52.95
C LYS A 658 -12.77 31.86 -52.95
N ILE A 659 -12.15 31.73 -54.12
CA ILE A 659 -10.72 31.42 -54.25
C ILE A 659 -9.87 32.53 -53.62
N TYR A 660 -10.22 33.79 -53.84
CA TYR A 660 -9.52 34.94 -53.26
C TYR A 660 -9.55 34.90 -51.73
N LYS A 661 -10.72 34.65 -51.12
CA LYS A 661 -10.84 34.49 -49.66
C LYS A 661 -9.97 33.37 -49.12
N LEU A 662 -10.02 32.19 -49.74
CA LEU A 662 -9.18 31.06 -49.33
C LEU A 662 -7.67 31.36 -49.44
N LYS A 663 -7.25 32.07 -50.49
CA LYS A 663 -5.84 32.51 -50.65
C LYS A 663 -5.43 33.53 -49.60
N MET A 664 -6.33 34.45 -49.21
CA MET A 664 -6.09 35.36 -48.09
C MET A 664 -5.93 34.60 -46.78
N GLU A 665 -6.83 33.65 -46.49
CA GLU A 665 -6.74 32.80 -45.29
C GLU A 665 -5.43 31.99 -45.27
N LEU A 666 -5.00 31.45 -46.42
CA LEU A 666 -3.73 30.74 -46.53
C LEU A 666 -2.54 31.65 -46.21
N SER A 667 -2.57 32.92 -46.64
CA SER A 667 -1.48 33.87 -46.39
C SER A 667 -1.24 34.19 -44.91
N VAL A 668 -2.26 34.01 -44.07
CA VAL A 668 -2.20 34.25 -42.61
C VAL A 668 -2.20 32.95 -41.80
N ALA A 669 -2.39 31.80 -42.43
CA ALA A 669 -2.42 30.51 -41.76
C ALA A 669 -1.04 30.18 -41.19
N LYS A 670 -0.98 29.92 -39.88
CA LYS A 670 0.23 29.37 -39.25
C LYS A 670 0.33 27.88 -39.56
N TYR A 671 1.56 27.48 -39.89
CA TYR A 671 1.98 26.14 -40.28
C TYR A 671 1.50 25.71 -41.65
#